data_AF-C5DJQ3-F1
#
_entry.id   AF-C5DJQ3-F1
#
_cell.length_a   1.000
_cell.length_b   1.000
_cell.length_c   1.000
_cell.angle_alpha   90.00
_cell.angle_beta   90.00
_cell.angle_gamma   90.00
#
_symmetry.space_group_name_H-M   'P 1'
#
loop_
_entity.id
_entity.type
_entity.pdbx_description
1 polymer ?
#
loop_
_entity_poly.entity_id
_entity_poly.type
_entity_poly.pdbx_seq_one_letter_code
_entity_poly.pdbx_strand_id
1 'polypeptide(L)'
;MVELEHIPVLHPTAAEMEDPIGFLSQTHVRRLGHVYGMVKLVPPSDFRPPLSINEDQFKFRVRLQYLNELNILNRGRLFLMKQLNNFYMRGSRRTEKHLRKPYTDVGDKRLFYYDLFITIAKYFNPSKSLAPERNMGRKRPRFSAADLESQTAAKSGSALKLAPLSEIENNQTLWKHVAKELSVPQVSAKDAFFSILAPYYEFLQKRTREHDGSGALLSKLIYAEKFPNSLLNDMNHGEEGEPADGDDEEEEEEEEEEEEGCTLCQRTNKRTKTILCDSCDKPFHIFCLDPPLKEVPKGKWVCNNCIFGNGYYGFKEEDKFYSRTAFQKMCREYDAERWPHGDKLNNLEHLEKMFWDKVEQIDKSSPIRYGADIHNVGPGEMTGFPTAQYIPSAMKDDNIAHKQYLEYVRHPMNLVNLPSAKGSLLSVFGKKISGMTVPWIYIGSTFSTFCWHLEDQYTLSANYQHEGDPKIWYSIPESSCERFDKLMRDTAPDLFQKQPDLLHQLVTLIAPYDKRFQEAKISCFKAIQYPGEYIITFPKCYHSGFNSGYNFNEAVNFTLDLWLPYGIEATRDYVGSGKRCVFDMWELMLTVLVEYLNDSKKFDESLIRSCHTELEAMFNQEVKSIDQLSKILNNRVEATGITRRRISDKTQVDVKVTVRHDYREPDFEDDEHTSASDNEFGSDDDGDDDIFCAACKTICPFFFVAHFEKSRVSKRRRLQSMGPAEWNQMSERGEIKIFCLRDYIKLLELESEGDQSDCSDDENNLKKFQRDELFLIRKPGEIRDVLKEVQHKLDGMLR
;
A
#
# COMPACT_ATOMS: atom_id res chain seq x y z
N MET A 1 14.45 22.85 -16.92
CA MET A 1 13.92 21.48 -16.78
C MET A 1 13.83 20.88 -18.17
N VAL A 2 14.01 19.57 -18.34
CA VAL A 2 13.71 18.92 -19.63
C VAL A 2 12.21 19.07 -19.87
N GLU A 3 11.77 19.43 -21.06
CA GLU A 3 10.34 19.56 -21.35
C GLU A 3 9.71 18.16 -21.44
N LEU A 4 8.69 17.89 -20.63
CA LEU A 4 7.93 16.63 -20.68
C LEU A 4 6.85 16.72 -21.74
N GLU A 5 6.70 15.65 -22.52
CA GLU A 5 5.58 15.53 -23.45
C GLU A 5 4.26 15.44 -22.67
N HIS A 6 3.22 16.09 -23.20
CA HIS A 6 1.90 16.06 -22.59
C HIS A 6 1.13 14.78 -22.97
N ILE A 7 0.33 14.27 -22.03
CA ILE A 7 -0.60 13.17 -22.31
C ILE A 7 -1.66 13.61 -23.33
N PRO A 8 -2.22 12.68 -24.12
CA PRO A 8 -3.26 12.99 -25.08
C PRO A 8 -4.54 13.49 -24.40
N VAL A 9 -5.19 14.46 -25.06
CA VAL A 9 -6.49 15.01 -24.67
C VAL A 9 -7.56 14.49 -25.62
N LEU A 10 -8.62 13.91 -25.06
CA LEU A 10 -9.75 13.36 -25.79
C LEU A 10 -11.01 14.18 -25.49
N HIS A 11 -11.85 14.35 -26.51
CA HIS A 11 -13.10 15.10 -26.43
C HIS A 11 -14.26 14.15 -26.78
N PRO A 12 -14.74 13.34 -25.81
CA PRO A 12 -15.84 12.42 -26.06
C PRO A 12 -17.12 13.20 -26.41
N THR A 13 -17.92 12.65 -27.31
CA THR A 13 -19.27 13.15 -27.60
C THR A 13 -20.23 12.80 -26.45
N ALA A 14 -21.38 13.48 -26.38
CA ALA A 14 -22.42 13.14 -25.39
C ALA A 14 -22.83 11.67 -25.46
N ALA A 15 -22.95 11.11 -26.68
CA ALA A 15 -23.27 9.70 -26.88
C ALA A 15 -22.17 8.74 -26.36
N GLU A 16 -20.91 9.11 -26.48
CA GLU A 16 -19.79 8.31 -25.95
C GLU A 16 -19.71 8.37 -24.42
N MET A 17 -20.16 9.46 -23.80
CA MET A 17 -20.20 9.56 -22.34
C MET A 17 -21.34 8.79 -21.67
N GLU A 18 -22.36 8.39 -22.43
CA GLU A 18 -23.41 7.47 -21.98
C GLU A 18 -22.92 6.00 -21.91
N ASP A 19 -21.79 5.69 -22.56
CA ASP A 19 -21.10 4.39 -22.45
C ASP A 19 -19.59 4.60 -22.22
N PRO A 20 -19.19 5.06 -21.02
CA PRO A 20 -17.81 5.42 -20.76
C PRO A 20 -16.86 4.22 -20.82
N ILE A 21 -17.34 3.05 -20.39
CA ILE A 21 -16.58 1.79 -20.46
C ILE A 21 -16.37 1.38 -21.92
N GLY A 22 -17.40 1.46 -22.76
CA GLY A 22 -17.32 1.20 -24.19
C GLY A 22 -16.37 2.18 -24.91
N PHE A 23 -16.45 3.48 -24.61
CA PHE A 23 -15.56 4.50 -25.16
C PHE A 23 -14.09 4.24 -24.79
N LEU A 24 -13.79 4.06 -23.50
CA LEU A 24 -12.42 3.76 -23.03
C LEU A 24 -11.92 2.40 -23.54
N SER A 25 -12.85 1.50 -23.87
CA SER A 25 -12.57 0.21 -24.49
C SER A 25 -12.20 0.29 -25.98
N GLN A 26 -12.36 1.43 -26.64
CA GLN A 26 -11.99 1.54 -28.04
C GLN A 26 -10.48 1.34 -28.24
N THR A 27 -10.10 0.61 -29.30
CA THR A 27 -8.71 0.19 -29.54
C THR A 27 -7.72 1.36 -29.57
N HIS A 28 -8.13 2.51 -30.12
CA HIS A 28 -7.27 3.68 -30.20
C HIS A 28 -7.07 4.33 -28.82
N VAL A 29 -8.11 4.40 -27.97
CA VAL A 29 -8.02 4.94 -26.60
C VAL A 29 -7.15 4.04 -25.73
N ARG A 30 -7.35 2.71 -25.79
CA ARG A 30 -6.50 1.73 -25.10
C ARG A 30 -5.02 1.86 -25.48
N ARG A 31 -4.74 2.11 -26.77
CA ARG A 31 -3.36 2.30 -27.24
C ARG A 31 -2.74 3.56 -26.63
N LEU A 32 -3.50 4.64 -26.52
CA LEU A 32 -3.03 5.87 -25.86
C LEU A 32 -2.75 5.61 -24.38
N GLY A 33 -3.67 4.95 -23.68
CA GLY A 33 -3.49 4.53 -22.29
C GLY A 33 -2.23 3.67 -22.07
N HIS A 34 -1.94 2.73 -22.98
CA HIS A 34 -0.73 1.91 -22.90
C HIS A 34 0.57 2.70 -23.13
N VAL A 35 0.55 3.69 -24.04
CA VAL A 35 1.76 4.48 -24.38
C VAL A 35 2.05 5.54 -23.33
N TYR A 36 1.02 6.26 -22.89
CA TYR A 36 1.14 7.43 -22.02
C TYR A 36 0.85 7.14 -20.54
N GLY A 37 0.23 6.00 -20.24
CA GLY A 37 -0.23 5.63 -18.90
C GLY A 37 -1.52 6.33 -18.47
N MET A 38 -1.78 7.54 -18.99
CA MET A 38 -3.00 8.31 -18.71
C MET A 38 -3.54 8.95 -19.98
N VAL A 39 -4.84 9.30 -19.94
CA VAL A 39 -5.46 10.19 -20.91
C VAL A 39 -6.25 11.27 -20.18
N LYS A 40 -6.33 12.47 -20.76
CA LYS A 40 -7.20 13.53 -20.27
C LYS A 40 -8.49 13.55 -21.06
N LEU A 41 -9.65 13.58 -20.41
CA LEU A 41 -10.94 13.75 -21.07
C LEU A 41 -11.48 15.16 -20.79
N VAL A 42 -11.89 15.85 -21.85
CA VAL A 42 -12.60 17.12 -21.77
C VAL A 42 -14.03 16.86 -22.23
N PRO A 43 -15.00 16.80 -21.30
CA PRO A 43 -16.39 16.58 -21.64
C PRO A 43 -16.96 17.65 -22.59
N PRO A 44 -18.07 17.33 -23.29
CA PRO A 44 -18.88 18.32 -23.98
C PRO A 44 -19.23 19.52 -23.09
N SER A 45 -19.35 20.70 -23.69
CA SER A 45 -19.57 21.95 -22.94
C SER A 45 -20.86 22.00 -22.12
N ASP A 46 -21.85 21.18 -22.49
CA ASP A 46 -23.14 21.01 -21.82
C ASP A 46 -23.08 20.04 -20.62
N PHE A 47 -22.04 19.21 -20.50
CA PHE A 47 -21.80 18.39 -19.33
C PHE A 47 -21.04 19.19 -18.26
N ARG A 48 -21.80 19.76 -17.33
CA ARG A 48 -21.31 20.56 -16.21
C ARG A 48 -22.09 20.22 -14.94
N PRO A 49 -21.82 19.06 -14.33
CA PRO A 49 -22.47 18.70 -13.07
C PRO A 49 -22.16 19.75 -12.00
N PRO A 50 -23.17 20.24 -11.26
CA PRO A 50 -22.93 21.16 -10.16
C PRO A 50 -22.24 20.45 -8.99
N LEU A 51 -21.34 21.16 -8.30
CA LEU A 51 -20.78 20.69 -7.03
C LEU A 51 -21.90 20.59 -5.99
N SER A 52 -22.14 19.38 -5.48
CA SER A 52 -23.28 19.04 -4.63
C SER A 52 -22.83 18.58 -3.24
N ILE A 53 -22.26 19.51 -2.48
CA ILE A 53 -21.85 19.30 -1.09
C ILE A 53 -22.76 20.07 -0.13
N ASN A 54 -23.08 19.47 1.02
CA ASN A 54 -23.75 20.13 2.12
C ASN A 54 -22.75 20.97 2.93
N GLU A 55 -22.66 22.26 2.63
CA GLU A 55 -21.71 23.19 3.28
C GLU A 55 -21.84 23.29 4.80
N ASP A 56 -23.03 23.01 5.35
CA ASP A 56 -23.28 23.13 6.79
C ASP A 56 -22.75 21.91 7.57
N GLN A 57 -22.74 20.74 6.93
CA GLN A 57 -22.35 19.47 7.55
C GLN A 57 -20.95 19.01 7.13
N PHE A 58 -20.55 19.29 5.88
CA PHE A 58 -19.29 18.82 5.34
C PHE A 58 -18.10 19.45 6.05
N LYS A 59 -17.46 18.63 6.89
CA LYS A 59 -16.23 18.95 7.60
C LYS A 59 -15.22 17.84 7.39
N PHE A 60 -13.95 18.22 7.35
CA PHE A 60 -12.85 17.29 7.16
C PHE A 60 -11.63 17.69 8.00
N ARG A 61 -10.80 16.71 8.32
CA ARG A 61 -9.51 16.94 8.96
C ARG A 61 -8.46 17.29 7.91
N VAL A 62 -7.60 18.23 8.25
CA VAL A 62 -6.49 18.64 7.39
C VAL A 62 -5.28 17.79 7.70
N ARG A 63 -4.67 17.23 6.66
CA ARG A 63 -3.39 16.52 6.72
C ARG A 63 -2.23 17.48 6.46
N LEU A 64 -1.08 17.20 7.07
CA LEU A 64 0.16 17.95 6.91
C LEU A 64 1.19 17.19 6.07
N GLN A 65 1.81 17.90 5.13
CA GLN A 65 2.82 17.40 4.21
C GLN A 65 4.09 18.24 4.26
N TYR A 66 5.23 17.59 4.49
CA TYR A 66 6.56 18.21 4.41
C TYR A 66 7.25 17.77 3.12
N LEU A 67 7.25 18.63 2.10
CA LEU A 67 7.71 18.26 0.74
C LEU A 67 9.16 17.76 0.70
N ASN A 68 10.03 18.35 1.51
CA ASN A 68 11.42 17.96 1.62
C ASN A 68 11.57 16.51 2.11
N GLU A 69 10.64 16.01 2.92
CA GLU A 69 10.64 14.64 3.47
C GLU A 69 10.05 13.61 2.50
N LEU A 70 9.25 14.05 1.53
CA LEU A 70 8.70 13.18 0.48
C LEU A 70 9.77 12.76 -0.55
N ASN A 71 10.82 13.55 -0.73
CA ASN A 71 11.91 13.17 -1.62
C ASN A 71 12.65 11.93 -1.09
N ILE A 72 12.77 10.89 -1.92
CA ILE A 72 13.36 9.60 -1.51
C ILE A 72 14.76 9.72 -0.89
N LEU A 73 15.61 10.60 -1.43
CA LEU A 73 16.96 10.80 -0.89
C LEU A 73 16.93 11.57 0.41
N ASN A 74 16.16 12.65 0.46
CA ASN A 74 16.06 13.46 1.66
C ASN A 74 15.47 12.65 2.81
N ARG A 75 14.49 11.79 2.53
CA ARG A 75 13.98 10.82 3.51
C ARG A 75 15.10 9.95 4.05
N GLY A 76 15.88 9.28 3.20
CA GLY A 76 17.02 8.47 3.65
C GLY A 76 18.06 9.27 4.46
N ARG A 77 18.37 10.49 4.03
CA ARG A 77 19.32 11.41 4.70
C ARG A 77 18.84 11.84 6.08
N LEU A 78 17.60 12.28 6.21
CA LEU A 78 17.00 12.69 7.47
C LEU A 78 16.84 11.49 8.41
N PHE A 79 16.46 10.33 7.87
CA PHE A 79 16.27 9.10 8.63
C PHE A 79 17.60 8.61 9.23
N LEU A 80 18.69 8.58 8.45
CA LEU A 80 20.01 8.24 8.98
C LEU A 80 20.51 9.26 9.99
N MET A 81 20.29 10.56 9.78
CA MET A 81 20.65 11.59 10.76
C MET A 81 19.97 11.33 12.11
N LYS A 82 18.66 11.02 12.10
CA LYS A 82 17.91 10.68 13.31
C LYS A 82 18.44 9.40 13.98
N GLN A 83 18.73 8.35 13.19
CA GLN A 83 19.33 7.11 13.70
C GLN A 83 20.69 7.35 14.38
N LEU A 84 21.55 8.17 13.77
CA LEU A 84 22.86 8.51 14.34
C LEU A 84 22.70 9.30 15.65
N ASN A 85 21.81 10.30 15.68
CA ASN A 85 21.53 11.07 16.90
C ASN A 85 21.00 10.16 18.02
N ASN A 86 20.08 9.26 17.71
CA ASN A 86 19.53 8.28 18.64
C ASN A 86 20.61 7.29 19.14
N PHE A 87 21.48 6.83 18.25
CA PHE A 87 22.60 5.96 18.60
C PHE A 87 23.59 6.63 19.55
N TYR A 88 23.98 7.89 19.28
CA TYR A 88 24.92 8.64 20.12
C TYR A 88 24.31 9.16 21.42
N MET A 89 22.99 9.21 21.52
CA MET A 89 22.28 9.53 22.77
C MET A 89 22.39 8.38 23.79
N ARG A 90 22.43 7.13 23.33
CA ARG A 90 22.40 5.93 24.18
C ARG A 90 23.58 5.87 25.15
N GLY A 91 23.28 5.71 26.44
CA GLY A 91 24.26 5.48 27.50
C GLY A 91 25.01 6.72 27.98
N SER A 92 24.71 7.90 27.42
CA SER A 92 25.32 9.15 27.85
C SER A 92 24.39 9.99 28.74
N ARG A 93 24.98 10.76 29.66
CA ARG A 93 24.32 11.87 30.37
C ARG A 93 24.49 13.23 29.67
N ARG A 94 25.39 13.31 28.66
CA ARG A 94 25.68 14.50 27.84
C ARG A 94 25.76 14.11 26.36
N THR A 95 24.93 14.70 25.51
CA THR A 95 24.96 14.48 24.06
C THR A 95 26.13 15.23 23.42
N GLU A 96 27.34 14.64 23.41
CA GLU A 96 28.51 15.29 22.80
C GLU A 96 28.47 15.34 21.26
N LYS A 97 27.69 14.45 20.62
CA LYS A 97 27.58 14.36 19.15
C LYS A 97 26.12 14.35 18.70
N HIS A 98 25.45 15.51 18.79
CA HIS A 98 24.15 15.71 18.14
C HIS A 98 24.35 16.39 16.80
N LEU A 99 24.03 15.69 15.71
CA LEU A 99 24.02 16.22 14.36
C LEU A 99 22.83 17.17 14.20
N ARG A 100 23.10 18.43 13.85
CA ARG A 100 22.07 19.43 13.50
C ARG A 100 21.69 19.40 12.02
N LYS A 101 22.55 18.81 11.19
CA LYS A 101 22.40 18.72 9.74
C LYS A 101 22.75 17.30 9.27
N PRO A 102 22.12 16.81 8.18
CA PRO A 102 22.38 15.47 7.65
C PRO A 102 23.66 15.41 6.78
N TYR A 103 24.45 16.48 6.76
CA TYR A 103 25.68 16.62 5.99
C TYR A 103 26.75 17.40 6.77
N THR A 104 27.97 17.34 6.26
CA THR A 104 29.05 18.29 6.57
C THR A 104 29.45 19.06 5.32
N ASP A 105 29.89 20.31 5.50
CA ASP A 105 30.34 21.16 4.41
C ASP A 105 31.82 20.87 4.08
N VAL A 106 32.11 20.60 2.81
CA VAL A 106 33.44 20.27 2.29
C VAL A 106 33.75 21.21 1.12
N GLY A 107 34.31 22.37 1.44
CA GLY A 107 34.40 23.48 0.48
C GLY A 107 33.01 23.96 0.09
N ASP A 108 32.73 24.04 -1.22
CA ASP A 108 31.43 24.48 -1.75
C ASP A 108 30.41 23.33 -1.91
N LYS A 109 30.72 22.14 -1.40
CA LYS A 109 29.87 20.94 -1.53
C LYS A 109 29.44 20.42 -0.18
N ARG A 110 28.26 19.77 -0.17
CA ARG A 110 27.72 19.08 1.00
C ARG A 110 27.99 17.59 0.87
N LEU A 111 28.68 17.03 1.86
CA LEU A 111 28.86 15.60 2.01
C LEU A 111 27.77 15.06 2.94
N PHE A 112 26.73 14.44 2.37
CA PHE A 112 25.67 13.80 3.13
C PHE A 112 26.16 12.48 3.72
N TYR A 113 25.88 12.26 5.01
CA TYR A 113 26.28 11.03 5.71
C TYR A 113 25.59 9.80 5.13
N TYR A 114 24.34 9.93 4.68
CA TYR A 114 23.59 8.85 4.07
C TYR A 114 24.13 8.45 2.70
N ASP A 115 24.43 9.42 1.85
CA ASP A 115 25.02 9.16 0.53
C ASP A 115 26.37 8.43 0.69
N LEU A 116 27.19 8.85 1.67
CA LEU A 116 28.45 8.18 2.02
C LEU A 116 28.23 6.74 2.51
N PHE A 117 27.26 6.51 3.39
CA PHE A 117 26.91 5.19 3.89
C PHE A 117 26.47 4.25 2.75
N ILE A 118 25.57 4.71 1.87
CA ILE A 118 25.02 3.92 0.76
C ILE A 118 26.07 3.66 -0.32
N THR A 119 26.92 4.62 -0.69
CA THR A 119 27.99 4.39 -1.67
C THR A 119 28.98 3.33 -1.18
N ILE A 120 29.37 3.36 0.11
CA ILE A 120 30.23 2.33 0.69
C ILE A 120 29.52 0.97 0.67
N ALA A 121 28.25 0.92 1.06
CA ALA A 121 27.49 -0.33 1.05
C ALA A 121 27.36 -0.92 -0.37
N LYS A 122 27.02 -0.11 -1.37
CA LYS A 122 26.91 -0.55 -2.77
C LYS A 122 28.21 -1.10 -3.34
N TYR A 123 29.36 -0.52 -2.96
CA TYR A 123 30.66 -1.00 -3.42
C TYR A 123 30.90 -2.48 -3.09
N PHE A 124 30.44 -2.94 -1.92
CA PHE A 124 30.54 -4.34 -1.51
C PHE A 124 29.35 -5.21 -1.91
N ASN A 125 28.29 -4.61 -2.47
CA ASN A 125 27.07 -5.28 -2.92
C ASN A 125 26.74 -4.89 -4.37
N PRO A 126 27.59 -5.25 -5.36
CA PRO A 126 27.36 -4.85 -6.74
C PRO A 126 26.07 -5.49 -7.27
N SER A 127 25.14 -4.66 -7.75
CA SER A 127 23.93 -5.14 -8.44
C SER A 127 24.33 -5.91 -9.70
N LYS A 128 23.87 -7.16 -9.85
CA LYS A 128 24.02 -7.92 -11.12
C LYS A 128 23.30 -7.13 -12.23
N SER A 129 24.03 -6.44 -13.09
CA SER A 129 23.44 -5.75 -14.23
C SER A 129 22.82 -6.78 -15.18
N LEU A 130 21.53 -6.63 -15.50
CA LEU A 130 20.90 -7.34 -16.62
C LEU A 130 21.72 -7.07 -17.89
N ALA A 131 22.12 -8.14 -18.57
CA ALA A 131 22.83 -8.04 -19.85
C ALA A 131 21.99 -7.26 -20.87
N PRO A 132 22.60 -6.57 -21.85
CA PRO A 132 21.87 -5.82 -22.86
C PRO A 132 20.98 -6.77 -23.67
N GLU A 133 19.68 -6.46 -23.73
CA GLU A 133 18.71 -7.23 -24.50
C GLU A 133 19.10 -7.30 -25.98
N ARG A 134 19.25 -8.52 -26.51
CA ARG A 134 19.21 -8.75 -27.95
C ARG A 134 17.76 -8.63 -28.40
N ASN A 135 17.51 -7.76 -29.37
CA ASN A 135 16.25 -7.59 -30.12
C ASN A 135 15.51 -8.94 -30.30
N MET A 136 14.44 -9.15 -29.53
CA MET A 136 13.46 -10.21 -29.77
C MET A 136 12.17 -9.55 -30.27
N GLY A 137 11.75 -9.98 -31.47
CA GLY A 137 10.57 -9.44 -32.14
C GLY A 137 9.27 -9.64 -31.36
N ARG A 138 8.36 -8.68 -31.53
CA ARG A 138 7.00 -8.63 -31.00
C ARG A 138 6.23 -9.95 -31.19
N LYS A 139 6.22 -10.80 -30.16
CA LYS A 139 5.13 -11.73 -29.82
C LYS A 139 5.12 -11.85 -28.29
N ARG A 140 3.95 -11.65 -27.66
CA ARG A 140 3.76 -11.86 -26.20
C ARG A 140 4.21 -13.29 -25.85
N PRO A 141 5.14 -13.50 -24.90
CA PRO A 141 5.56 -14.85 -24.52
C PRO A 141 4.48 -15.49 -23.64
N ARG A 142 4.19 -16.78 -23.88
CA ARG A 142 3.63 -17.64 -22.82
C ARG A 142 4.77 -17.89 -21.84
N PHE A 143 4.69 -17.32 -20.64
CA PHE A 143 5.70 -17.55 -19.61
C PHE A 143 5.53 -18.95 -19.02
N SER A 144 6.63 -19.69 -18.90
CA SER A 144 6.65 -20.94 -18.14
C SER A 144 6.72 -20.64 -16.64
N ALA A 145 6.24 -21.55 -15.79
CA ALA A 145 6.29 -21.40 -14.34
C ALA A 145 7.73 -21.21 -13.79
N ALA A 146 8.74 -21.73 -14.49
CA ALA A 146 10.15 -21.63 -14.09
C ALA A 146 10.77 -20.25 -14.38
N ASP A 147 10.37 -19.58 -15.48
CA ASP A 147 10.82 -18.22 -15.77
C ASP A 147 10.23 -17.21 -14.75
N LEU A 148 9.05 -17.54 -14.24
CA LEU A 148 8.25 -16.80 -13.28
C LEU A 148 8.85 -16.76 -11.85
N GLU A 149 9.44 -17.88 -11.42
CA GLU A 149 10.16 -17.97 -10.14
C GLU A 149 11.47 -17.19 -10.16
N SER A 150 12.14 -17.12 -11.32
CA SER A 150 13.38 -16.34 -11.44
C SER A 150 13.17 -14.83 -11.34
N GLN A 151 12.03 -14.32 -11.84
CA GLN A 151 11.66 -12.89 -11.76
C GLN A 151 11.17 -12.49 -10.36
N THR A 152 10.44 -13.37 -9.67
CA THR A 152 9.99 -13.14 -8.29
C THR A 152 11.14 -13.21 -7.29
N ALA A 153 12.13 -14.10 -7.49
CA ALA A 153 13.37 -14.13 -6.73
C ALA A 153 14.24 -12.88 -6.93
N ALA A 154 14.17 -12.23 -8.11
CA ALA A 154 14.87 -10.97 -8.37
C ALA A 154 14.18 -9.73 -7.74
N LYS A 155 12.87 -9.78 -7.48
CA LYS A 155 12.11 -8.74 -6.75
C LYS A 155 12.28 -8.85 -5.22
N SER A 156 12.66 -10.02 -4.71
CA SER A 156 13.15 -10.23 -3.35
C SER A 156 14.53 -9.58 -3.20
N GLY A 157 14.59 -8.35 -2.68
CA GLY A 157 15.82 -7.55 -2.59
C GLY A 157 17.04 -8.31 -2.05
N SER A 158 18.18 -8.20 -2.75
CA SER A 158 19.46 -8.69 -2.24
C SER A 158 19.78 -7.98 -0.93
N ALA A 159 19.85 -8.70 0.18
CA ALA A 159 20.18 -8.14 1.49
C ALA A 159 21.50 -7.35 1.43
N LEU A 160 21.49 -6.10 1.87
CA LEU A 160 22.63 -5.20 1.86
C LEU A 160 23.63 -5.65 2.94
N LYS A 161 24.74 -6.29 2.53
CA LYS A 161 25.75 -6.84 3.45
C LYS A 161 26.79 -5.78 3.81
N LEU A 162 27.03 -5.56 5.10
CA LEU A 162 28.02 -4.60 5.59
C LEU A 162 29.41 -5.25 5.73
N ALA A 163 30.42 -4.69 5.07
CA ALA A 163 31.81 -5.19 5.08
C ALA A 163 32.56 -4.80 6.37
N PRO A 164 33.53 -5.59 6.87
CA PRO A 164 34.32 -5.23 8.06
C PRO A 164 34.97 -3.85 7.96
N LEU A 165 35.05 -3.12 9.08
CA LEU A 165 35.78 -1.86 9.12
C LEU A 165 37.25 -2.00 8.66
N SER A 166 37.89 -3.13 8.95
CA SER A 166 39.26 -3.44 8.49
C SER A 166 39.39 -3.50 6.96
N GLU A 167 38.34 -3.93 6.26
CA GLU A 167 38.27 -3.95 4.79
C GLU A 167 37.93 -2.58 4.20
N ILE A 168 37.39 -1.66 5.00
CA ILE A 168 37.04 -0.30 4.58
C ILE A 168 38.23 0.65 4.76
N GLU A 169 38.91 0.60 5.91
CA GLU A 169 39.96 1.55 6.29
C GLU A 169 41.14 1.58 5.30
N ASN A 170 41.63 0.40 4.93
CA ASN A 170 42.83 0.24 4.12
C ASN A 170 42.56 0.16 2.60
N ASN A 171 41.30 0.23 2.17
CA ASN A 171 40.91 0.01 0.77
C ASN A 171 40.99 1.28 -0.07
N GLN A 172 42.15 1.53 -0.67
CA GLN A 172 42.37 2.74 -1.47
C GLN A 172 41.51 2.81 -2.74
N THR A 173 41.08 1.66 -3.29
CA THR A 173 40.17 1.61 -4.44
C THR A 173 38.76 2.06 -4.09
N LEU A 174 38.24 1.66 -2.92
CA LEU A 174 36.97 2.12 -2.39
C LEU A 174 36.97 3.65 -2.23
N TRP A 175 37.97 4.21 -1.55
CA TRP A 175 37.99 5.65 -1.30
C TRP A 175 38.18 6.48 -2.58
N LYS A 176 38.92 5.98 -3.57
CA LYS A 176 38.96 6.57 -4.92
C LYS A 176 37.59 6.58 -5.58
N HIS A 177 36.84 5.48 -5.46
CA HIS A 177 35.48 5.37 -5.97
C HIS A 177 34.51 6.32 -5.26
N VAL A 178 34.48 6.32 -3.92
CA VAL A 178 33.66 7.22 -3.09
C VAL A 178 33.91 8.69 -3.44
N ALA A 179 35.19 9.09 -3.53
CA ALA A 179 35.56 10.46 -3.87
C ALA A 179 35.10 10.86 -5.28
N LYS A 180 35.12 9.93 -6.23
CA LYS A 180 34.63 10.17 -7.60
C LYS A 180 33.10 10.28 -7.63
N GLU A 181 32.39 9.35 -6.98
CA GLU A 181 30.93 9.29 -7.00
C GLU A 181 30.30 10.49 -6.28
N LEU A 182 30.76 10.78 -5.07
CA LEU A 182 30.26 11.90 -4.27
C LEU A 182 30.92 13.24 -4.64
N SER A 183 31.93 13.19 -5.52
CA SER A 183 32.66 14.36 -6.01
C SER A 183 33.27 15.23 -4.90
N VAL A 184 33.81 14.59 -3.85
CA VAL A 184 34.48 15.20 -2.69
C VAL A 184 35.90 14.64 -2.49
N PRO A 185 36.82 15.35 -1.80
CA PRO A 185 38.15 14.82 -1.49
C PRO A 185 38.10 13.53 -0.65
N GLN A 186 39.01 12.58 -0.95
CA GLN A 186 39.11 11.30 -0.23
C GLN A 186 39.32 11.48 1.26
N VAL A 187 40.15 12.46 1.65
CA VAL A 187 40.47 12.74 3.05
C VAL A 187 39.21 13.14 3.81
N SER A 188 38.45 14.12 3.29
CA SER A 188 37.20 14.57 3.89
C SER A 188 36.15 13.47 4.01
N ALA A 189 36.04 12.59 2.99
CA ALA A 189 35.12 11.45 3.04
C ALA A 189 35.53 10.42 4.10
N LYS A 190 36.83 10.12 4.21
CA LYS A 190 37.38 9.24 5.27
C LYS A 190 37.12 9.82 6.66
N ASP A 191 37.45 11.08 6.86
CA ASP A 191 37.32 11.75 8.15
C ASP A 191 35.85 11.77 8.60
N ALA A 192 34.92 12.10 7.70
CA ALA A 192 33.49 12.05 7.98
C ALA A 192 33.02 10.63 8.34
N PHE A 193 33.49 9.61 7.61
CA PHE A 193 33.12 8.22 7.91
C PHE A 193 33.63 7.79 9.29
N PHE A 194 34.92 7.94 9.58
CA PHE A 194 35.51 7.43 10.82
C PHE A 194 35.10 8.24 12.06
N SER A 195 34.81 9.54 11.92
CA SER A 195 34.41 10.38 13.04
C SER A 195 32.94 10.23 13.45
N ILE A 196 32.06 9.95 12.49
CA ILE A 196 30.59 9.98 12.67
C ILE A 196 29.92 8.66 12.32
N LEU A 197 30.29 7.99 11.23
CA LEU A 197 29.57 6.79 10.76
C LEU A 197 30.14 5.48 11.32
N ALA A 198 31.46 5.35 11.46
CA ALA A 198 32.12 4.08 11.76
C ALA A 198 31.60 3.39 13.04
N PRO A 199 31.38 4.09 14.18
CA PRO A 199 30.83 3.44 15.38
C PRO A 199 29.43 2.87 15.17
N TYR A 200 28.58 3.60 14.44
CA TYR A 200 27.24 3.14 14.08
C TYR A 200 27.28 1.99 13.06
N TYR A 201 28.13 2.11 12.05
CA TYR A 201 28.34 1.08 11.02
C TYR A 201 28.78 -0.25 11.63
N GLU A 202 29.75 -0.23 12.54
CA GLU A 202 30.22 -1.42 13.25
C GLU A 202 29.11 -2.03 14.12
N PHE A 203 28.33 -1.18 14.79
CA PHE A 203 27.18 -1.62 15.58
C PHE A 203 26.13 -2.33 14.70
N LEU A 204 25.77 -1.77 13.55
CA LEU A 204 24.88 -2.41 12.58
C LEU A 204 25.45 -3.76 12.10
N GLN A 205 26.72 -3.78 11.71
CA GLN A 205 27.37 -4.98 11.21
C GLN A 205 27.34 -6.13 12.24
N LYS A 206 27.73 -5.87 13.49
CA LYS A 206 27.75 -6.90 14.55
C LYS A 206 26.37 -7.52 14.74
N ARG A 207 25.34 -6.68 14.85
CA ARG A 207 23.96 -7.13 15.02
C ARG A 207 23.42 -7.92 13.83
N THR A 208 23.83 -7.59 12.61
CA THR A 208 23.45 -8.37 11.41
C THR A 208 24.15 -9.74 11.30
N ARG A 209 25.29 -9.95 11.97
CA ARG A 209 26.04 -11.21 11.95
C ARG A 209 25.58 -12.22 13.01
N GLU A 210 25.01 -11.75 14.11
CA GLU A 210 24.60 -12.58 15.25
C GLU A 210 23.32 -13.42 14.98
N HIS A 211 22.58 -13.15 13.90
CA HIS A 211 21.27 -13.77 13.58
C HIS A 211 21.23 -14.60 12.28
N ASP A 212 22.17 -15.53 12.09
CA ASP A 212 22.35 -16.46 10.94
C ASP A 212 23.25 -15.97 9.79
N GLY A 213 24.11 -16.88 9.30
CA GLY A 213 25.07 -16.72 8.20
C GLY A 213 24.45 -16.38 6.83
N SER A 214 23.13 -16.16 6.76
CA SER A 214 22.36 -15.69 5.62
C SER A 214 21.90 -14.23 5.77
N GLY A 215 22.68 -13.37 6.43
CA GLY A 215 22.50 -11.91 6.36
C GLY A 215 21.12 -11.43 6.83
N ALA A 216 20.81 -11.66 8.11
CA ALA A 216 19.56 -11.21 8.70
C ALA A 216 19.29 -9.72 8.42
N LEU A 217 18.12 -9.51 7.82
CA LEU A 217 17.50 -8.22 7.52
C LEU A 217 17.43 -7.36 8.79
N LEU A 218 17.83 -6.08 8.73
CA LEU A 218 17.65 -5.13 9.84
C LEU A 218 16.22 -5.14 10.42
N SER A 219 15.22 -5.50 9.60
CA SER A 219 13.82 -5.65 10.01
C SER A 219 13.58 -6.73 11.07
N LYS A 220 14.43 -7.77 11.18
CA LYS A 220 14.31 -8.78 12.24
C LYS A 220 14.70 -8.24 13.63
N LEU A 221 15.46 -7.15 13.68
CA LEU A 221 15.87 -6.48 14.92
C LEU A 221 14.88 -5.40 15.37
N ILE A 222 13.90 -5.09 14.51
CA ILE A 222 12.85 -4.11 14.74
C ILE A 222 11.64 -4.83 15.31
N TYR A 223 11.10 -4.29 16.39
CA TYR A 223 9.91 -4.81 17.05
C TYR A 223 8.69 -4.54 16.18
N ALA A 224 7.88 -5.58 15.95
CA ALA A 224 6.63 -5.46 15.20
C ALA A 224 5.63 -4.61 16.00
N GLU A 225 5.16 -3.53 15.38
CA GLU A 225 4.13 -2.66 15.92
C GLU A 225 2.86 -2.84 15.07
N LYS A 226 1.68 -2.83 15.71
CA LYS A 226 0.40 -2.87 15.00
C LYS A 226 0.22 -1.63 14.11
N PHE A 227 0.70 -0.49 14.58
CA PHE A 227 0.75 0.78 13.86
C PHE A 227 2.16 1.35 14.02
N PRO A 228 3.03 1.22 13.00
CA PRO A 228 4.40 1.71 13.08
C PRO A 228 4.42 3.25 13.11
N ASN A 229 5.18 3.85 14.02
CA ASN A 229 5.34 5.31 14.06
C ASN A 229 6.46 5.78 13.11
N SER A 230 6.37 7.02 12.61
CA SER A 230 7.39 7.65 11.77
C SER A 230 8.51 8.25 12.63
N LEU A 231 9.78 7.93 12.34
CA LEU A 231 10.89 8.55 13.07
C LEU A 231 11.12 10.04 12.73
N LEU A 232 10.58 10.51 11.62
CA LEU A 232 10.72 11.92 11.20
C LEU A 232 9.64 12.81 11.82
N ASN A 233 8.42 12.27 12.01
CA ASN A 233 7.27 13.11 12.30
C ASN A 233 7.01 13.32 13.79
N ASP A 234 7.37 12.42 14.71
CA ASP A 234 6.74 12.46 16.04
C ASP A 234 7.59 13.06 17.16
N MET A 235 8.38 14.11 16.87
CA MET A 235 9.21 14.76 17.90
C MET A 235 9.06 16.27 17.86
N ASN A 236 7.94 16.79 18.39
CA ASN A 236 7.88 18.17 18.83
C ASN A 236 6.97 18.42 20.05
N HIS A 237 7.01 17.53 21.05
CA HIS A 237 6.50 17.85 22.41
C HIS A 237 7.57 18.52 23.30
N GLY A 238 8.48 19.33 22.72
CA GLY A 238 9.62 19.85 23.50
C GLY A 238 10.32 21.10 22.98
N GLU A 239 9.71 21.88 22.09
CA GLU A 239 10.15 23.25 21.85
C GLU A 239 9.08 24.20 22.40
N GLU A 240 9.39 24.78 23.55
CA GLU A 240 8.63 25.82 24.26
C GLU A 240 8.31 26.98 23.29
N GLY A 241 7.06 27.03 22.82
CA GLY A 241 6.46 28.21 22.22
C GLY A 241 5.88 29.11 23.30
N GLU A 242 6.16 30.41 23.22
CA GLU A 242 5.78 31.48 24.15
C GLU A 242 4.28 31.45 24.55
N PRO A 243 3.93 31.88 25.78
CA PRO A 243 2.55 31.86 26.26
C PRO A 243 1.73 32.91 25.50
N ALA A 244 0.67 32.48 24.82
CA ALA A 244 -0.39 33.37 24.39
C ALA A 244 -1.33 33.59 25.58
N ASP A 245 -1.30 34.80 26.16
CA ASP A 245 -2.32 35.27 27.09
C ASP A 245 -3.69 35.28 26.39
N GLY A 246 -4.65 34.58 26.99
CA GLY A 246 -6.04 34.57 26.56
C GLY A 246 -6.85 33.68 27.50
N ASP A 247 -7.47 34.30 28.51
CA ASP A 247 -8.44 33.69 29.40
C ASP A 247 -9.63 33.15 28.58
N ASP A 248 -9.75 31.83 28.47
CA ASP A 248 -11.02 31.16 28.19
C ASP A 248 -11.04 29.87 29.03
N GLU A 249 -11.96 29.82 30.00
CA GLU A 249 -12.24 28.66 30.83
C GLU A 249 -12.92 27.58 29.97
N GLU A 250 -12.16 26.59 29.50
CA GLU A 250 -12.70 25.34 28.94
C GLU A 250 -12.62 24.22 29.99
N GLU A 251 -13.76 23.55 30.20
CA GLU A 251 -13.93 22.42 31.12
C GLU A 251 -13.03 21.25 30.69
N GLU A 252 -12.04 20.89 31.51
CA GLU A 252 -11.25 19.67 31.33
C GLU A 252 -12.14 18.44 31.58
N GLU A 253 -12.66 17.83 30.51
CA GLU A 253 -13.10 16.44 30.56
C GLU A 253 -11.84 15.56 30.77
N GLU A 254 -11.67 15.02 31.98
CA GLU A 254 -10.65 14.01 32.28
C GLU A 254 -10.92 12.75 31.44
N GLU A 255 -10.36 12.67 30.23
CA GLU A 255 -10.22 11.40 29.52
C GLU A 255 -9.31 10.49 30.38
N GLU A 256 -9.84 9.37 30.87
CA GLU A 256 -9.04 8.33 31.52
C GLU A 256 -7.98 7.84 30.51
N GLU A 257 -6.75 8.35 30.58
CA GLU A 257 -5.62 7.87 29.77
C GLU A 257 -5.47 6.35 29.96
N GLU A 258 -5.90 5.56 28.97
CA GLU A 258 -5.69 4.12 28.97
C GLU A 258 -4.17 3.83 29.10
N GLU A 259 -3.75 3.27 30.24
CA GLU A 259 -2.34 3.05 30.51
C GLU A 259 -1.67 2.16 29.46
N GLU A 260 -0.75 2.73 28.66
CA GLU A 260 -0.04 1.99 27.61
C GLU A 260 0.78 0.80 28.17
N GLY A 261 0.49 -0.39 27.66
CA GLY A 261 1.23 -1.61 27.97
C GLY A 261 2.58 -1.71 27.25
N CYS A 262 3.48 -2.56 27.75
CA CYS A 262 4.79 -2.80 27.13
C CYS A 262 4.68 -3.12 25.63
N THR A 263 5.39 -2.40 24.76
CA THR A 263 5.28 -2.50 23.29
C THR A 263 5.51 -3.92 22.75
N LEU A 264 6.24 -4.77 23.48
CA LEU A 264 6.60 -6.12 23.02
C LEU A 264 5.62 -7.21 23.45
N CYS A 265 5.06 -7.10 24.66
CA CYS A 265 4.18 -8.14 25.21
C CYS A 265 2.75 -7.66 25.48
N GLN A 266 2.49 -6.37 25.29
CA GLN A 266 1.22 -5.67 25.50
C GLN A 266 0.67 -5.82 26.92
N ARG A 267 1.55 -6.05 27.91
CA ARG A 267 1.17 -6.19 29.33
C ARG A 267 1.64 -4.98 30.12
N THR A 268 0.81 -4.53 31.06
CA THR A 268 1.07 -3.43 32.00
C THR A 268 1.70 -3.89 33.32
N ASN A 269 1.99 -5.19 33.46
CA ASN A 269 2.53 -5.74 34.70
C ASN A 269 3.98 -5.31 34.97
N LYS A 270 4.43 -5.39 36.24
CA LYS A 270 5.84 -5.16 36.66
C LYS A 270 6.41 -3.79 36.27
N ARG A 271 5.71 -2.71 36.65
CA ARG A 271 6.12 -1.31 36.40
C ARG A 271 7.56 -0.98 36.81
N THR A 272 8.03 -1.50 37.94
CA THR A 272 9.42 -1.27 38.42
C THR A 272 10.52 -1.85 37.51
N LYS A 273 10.14 -2.66 36.51
CA LYS A 273 11.02 -3.23 35.49
C LYS A 273 10.64 -2.77 34.07
N THR A 274 9.96 -1.63 33.98
CA THR A 274 9.60 -0.97 32.72
C THR A 274 10.52 0.23 32.51
N ILE A 275 10.97 0.42 31.27
CA ILE A 275 11.79 1.53 30.83
C ILE A 275 11.08 2.23 29.67
N LEU A 276 11.10 3.56 29.66
CA LEU A 276 10.60 4.36 28.54
C LEU A 276 11.75 4.66 27.59
N CYS A 277 11.46 4.69 26.29
CA CYS A 277 12.45 5.09 25.29
C CYS A 277 12.60 6.61 25.27
N ASP A 278 13.80 7.15 25.52
CA ASP A 278 14.09 8.61 25.48
C ASP A 278 13.93 9.28 24.08
N SER A 279 13.40 8.55 23.10
CA SER A 279 13.17 9.02 21.72
C SER A 279 11.74 8.79 21.23
N CYS A 280 10.92 7.99 21.87
CA CYS A 280 9.53 7.79 21.43
C CYS A 280 8.55 7.62 22.60
N ASP A 281 9.07 7.72 23.84
CA ASP A 281 8.38 7.57 25.11
C ASP A 281 7.60 6.26 25.34
N LYS A 282 7.59 5.35 24.36
CA LYS A 282 6.94 4.03 24.45
C LYS A 282 7.54 3.17 25.59
N PRO A 283 6.71 2.41 26.31
CA PRO A 283 7.13 1.58 27.43
C PRO A 283 7.65 0.19 27.01
N PHE A 284 8.76 -0.25 27.61
CA PHE A 284 9.36 -1.56 27.38
C PHE A 284 9.69 -2.27 28.68
N HIS A 285 9.41 -3.56 28.79
CA HIS A 285 9.97 -4.38 29.88
C HIS A 285 11.44 -4.70 29.60
N ILE A 286 12.30 -4.48 30.59
CA ILE A 286 13.75 -4.76 30.47
C ILE A 286 14.06 -6.21 30.07
N PHE A 287 13.19 -7.15 30.44
CA PHE A 287 13.34 -8.59 30.15
C PHE A 287 12.69 -9.04 28.84
N CYS A 288 11.90 -8.18 28.20
CA CYS A 288 11.32 -8.44 26.87
C CYS A 288 12.25 -7.99 25.73
N LEU A 289 13.25 -7.16 26.04
CA LEU A 289 14.23 -6.64 25.08
C LEU A 289 15.16 -7.75 24.55
N ASP A 290 15.78 -7.50 23.40
CA ASP A 290 16.77 -8.40 22.79
C ASP A 290 18.14 -7.70 22.58
N PRO A 291 19.16 -8.03 23.38
CA PRO A 291 19.14 -8.98 24.50
C PRO A 291 18.43 -8.40 25.74
N PRO A 292 17.92 -9.26 26.66
CA PRO A 292 17.30 -8.82 27.91
C PRO A 292 18.28 -8.03 28.79
N LEU A 293 17.82 -6.90 29.32
CA LEU A 293 18.58 -6.08 30.27
C LEU A 293 18.42 -6.62 31.70
N LYS A 294 19.53 -6.65 32.44
CA LYS A 294 19.56 -7.11 33.85
C LYS A 294 18.96 -6.08 34.80
N GLU A 295 19.18 -4.79 34.52
CA GLU A 295 18.72 -3.65 35.30
C GLU A 295 18.41 -2.46 34.37
N VAL A 296 17.62 -1.50 34.86
CA VAL A 296 17.34 -0.25 34.13
C VAL A 296 18.65 0.56 34.03
N PRO A 297 19.12 0.92 32.82
CA PRO A 297 20.37 1.64 32.62
C PRO A 297 20.40 3.01 33.31
N LYS A 298 21.57 3.41 33.82
CA LYS A 298 21.81 4.74 34.42
C LYS A 298 22.18 5.76 33.33
N GLY A 299 21.20 6.27 32.60
CA GLY A 299 21.37 7.25 31.52
C GLY A 299 20.28 7.11 30.48
N LYS A 300 20.43 7.82 29.35
CA LYS A 300 19.45 7.71 28.27
C LYS A 300 19.48 6.33 27.60
N TRP A 301 18.32 5.75 27.38
CA TRP A 301 18.11 4.50 26.67
C TRP A 301 17.18 4.74 25.47
N VAL A 302 17.58 4.20 24.32
CA VAL A 302 16.82 4.31 23.08
C VAL A 302 16.55 2.91 22.54
N CYS A 303 15.31 2.64 22.15
CA CYS A 303 14.88 1.33 21.67
C CYS A 303 15.45 1.00 20.27
N ASN A 304 15.44 -0.29 19.92
CA ASN A 304 15.90 -0.75 18.61
C ASN A 304 15.12 -0.11 17.46
N ASN A 305 13.80 0.08 17.60
CA ASN A 305 12.97 0.75 16.59
C ASN A 305 13.46 2.18 16.31
N CYS A 306 13.89 2.92 17.33
CA CYS A 306 14.42 4.27 17.18
C CYS A 306 15.87 4.33 16.68
N ILE A 307 16.70 3.33 16.95
CA ILE A 307 18.11 3.28 16.51
C ILE A 307 18.26 2.76 15.07
N PHE A 308 17.46 1.75 14.70
CA PHE A 308 17.50 1.16 13.36
C PHE A 308 16.50 1.83 12.40
N GLY A 309 15.32 2.18 12.92
CA GLY A 309 14.21 2.72 12.16
C GLY A 309 13.50 1.68 11.29
N ASN A 310 12.17 1.66 11.38
CA ASN A 310 11.26 0.83 10.56
C ASN A 310 11.09 1.31 9.11
N GLY A 311 11.67 2.46 8.77
CA GLY A 311 11.52 3.13 7.47
C GLY A 311 10.18 3.87 7.31
N TYR A 312 9.26 3.72 8.24
CA TYR A 312 7.88 4.20 8.13
C TYR A 312 7.79 5.72 8.13
N TYR A 313 6.83 6.22 7.37
CA TYR A 313 6.46 7.61 7.27
C TYR A 313 4.93 7.67 7.25
N GLY A 314 4.35 8.40 8.20
CA GLY A 314 2.92 8.67 8.28
C GLY A 314 2.65 10.15 8.15
N PHE A 315 1.58 10.53 7.46
CA PHE A 315 1.14 11.92 7.43
C PHE A 315 0.51 12.29 8.77
N LYS A 316 0.75 13.52 9.25
CA LYS A 316 0.05 14.03 10.43
C LYS A 316 -1.30 14.57 10.04
N GLU A 317 -2.27 14.43 10.93
CA GLU A 317 -3.55 15.13 10.84
C GLU A 317 -3.59 16.22 11.91
N GLU A 318 -4.21 17.35 11.60
CA GLU A 318 -4.60 18.30 12.63
C GLU A 318 -5.89 17.80 13.32
N ASP A 319 -5.98 17.97 14.63
CA ASP A 319 -7.17 17.60 15.40
C ASP A 319 -8.39 18.46 15.04
N LYS A 320 -8.12 19.63 14.44
CA LYS A 320 -9.13 20.59 14.01
C LYS A 320 -9.83 20.18 12.72
N PHE A 321 -11.15 20.19 12.77
CA PHE A 321 -12.00 20.08 11.58
C PHE A 321 -12.12 21.42 10.85
N TYR A 322 -12.09 21.37 9.52
CA TYR A 322 -12.28 22.52 8.65
C TYR A 322 -13.56 22.34 7.83
N SER A 323 -14.31 23.43 7.67
CA SER A 323 -15.27 23.54 6.57
C SER A 323 -14.54 23.85 5.27
N ARG A 324 -15.17 23.53 4.13
CA ARG A 324 -14.62 23.83 2.80
C ARG A 324 -14.33 25.33 2.63
N THR A 325 -15.25 26.19 3.06
CA THR A 325 -15.11 27.66 2.97
C THR A 325 -13.98 28.20 3.84
N ALA A 326 -13.81 27.69 5.06
CA ALA A 326 -12.71 28.07 5.94
C ALA A 326 -11.36 27.67 5.34
N PHE A 327 -11.26 26.46 4.79
CA PHE A 327 -10.04 25.99 4.13
C PHE A 327 -9.72 26.79 2.86
N GLN A 328 -10.74 27.12 2.07
CA GLN A 328 -10.58 27.96 0.88
C GLN A 328 -10.04 29.36 1.25
N LYS A 329 -10.55 29.96 2.34
CA LYS A 329 -10.06 31.25 2.84
C LYS A 329 -8.58 31.16 3.23
N MET A 330 -8.19 30.13 3.98
CA MET A 330 -6.79 29.87 4.36
C MET A 330 -5.87 29.77 3.12
N CYS A 331 -6.29 29.04 2.08
CA CYS A 331 -5.52 28.92 0.85
C CYS A 331 -5.34 30.27 0.14
N ARG A 332 -6.41 31.08 0.08
CA ARG A 332 -6.35 32.42 -0.53
C ARG A 332 -5.40 33.35 0.22
N GLU A 333 -5.40 33.30 1.54
CA GLU A 333 -4.49 34.10 2.38
C GLU A 333 -3.02 33.70 2.14
N TYR A 334 -2.74 32.39 2.10
CA TYR A 334 -1.42 31.86 1.76
C TYR A 334 -0.92 32.33 0.40
N ASP A 335 -1.81 32.33 -0.60
CA ASP A 335 -1.49 32.75 -1.96
C ASP A 335 -1.31 34.26 -2.07
N ALA A 336 -2.16 35.06 -1.40
CA ALA A 336 -2.06 36.51 -1.41
C ALA A 336 -0.75 37.01 -0.78
N GLU A 337 -0.23 36.30 0.23
CA GLU A 337 1.07 36.60 0.85
C GLU A 337 2.24 36.42 -0.13
N ARG A 338 2.18 35.39 -0.99
CA ARG A 338 3.27 35.00 -1.90
C ARG A 338 3.15 35.62 -3.30
N TRP A 339 1.92 35.84 -3.76
CA TRP A 339 1.58 36.41 -5.05
C TRP A 339 0.59 37.57 -4.88
N PRO A 340 1.04 38.71 -4.31
CA PRO A 340 0.16 39.85 -3.99
C PRO A 340 -0.48 40.50 -5.23
N HIS A 341 0.07 40.25 -6.43
CA HIS A 341 -0.47 40.73 -7.69
C HIS A 341 -1.44 39.75 -8.37
N GLY A 342 -1.71 38.60 -7.76
CA GLY A 342 -2.63 37.59 -8.31
C GLY A 342 -2.14 36.90 -9.59
N ASP A 343 -0.83 36.95 -9.85
CA ASP A 343 -0.18 36.46 -11.06
C ASP A 343 0.32 35.00 -10.95
N LYS A 344 -0.03 34.31 -9.86
CA LYS A 344 0.35 32.92 -9.56
C LYS A 344 0.18 31.99 -10.77
N LEU A 345 -1.01 32.02 -11.39
CA LEU A 345 -1.38 31.11 -12.48
C LEU A 345 -0.88 31.56 -13.86
N ASN A 346 -0.27 32.74 -13.99
CA ASN A 346 0.23 33.24 -15.27
C ASN A 346 1.43 32.43 -15.79
N ASN A 347 2.13 31.72 -14.89
CA ASN A 347 3.29 30.90 -15.24
C ASN A 347 3.32 29.60 -14.43
N LEU A 348 2.57 28.59 -14.89
CA LEU A 348 2.50 27.27 -14.26
C LEU A 348 3.86 26.54 -14.28
N GLU A 349 4.71 26.78 -15.29
CA GLU A 349 6.06 26.20 -15.33
C GLU A 349 6.95 26.75 -14.21
N HIS A 350 6.80 28.02 -13.86
CA HIS A 350 7.51 28.61 -12.74
C HIS A 350 7.03 28.02 -11.41
N LEU A 351 5.71 27.83 -11.23
CA LEU A 351 5.17 27.15 -10.04
C LEU A 351 5.68 25.72 -9.92
N GLU A 352 5.73 24.98 -11.02
CA GLU A 352 6.28 23.63 -11.06
C GLU A 352 7.76 23.61 -10.67
N LYS A 353 8.54 24.59 -11.16
CA LYS A 353 9.93 24.74 -10.74
C LYS A 353 10.05 24.99 -9.24
N MET A 354 9.26 25.92 -8.70
CA MET A 354 9.22 26.21 -7.27
C MET A 354 8.83 24.99 -6.44
N PHE A 355 7.89 24.18 -6.92
CA PHE A 355 7.47 22.95 -6.29
C PHE A 355 8.63 21.96 -6.16
N TRP A 356 9.29 21.62 -7.27
CA TRP A 356 10.41 20.68 -7.25
C TRP A 356 11.61 21.23 -6.45
N ASP A 357 11.88 22.54 -6.52
CA ASP A 357 12.90 23.19 -5.69
C ASP A 357 12.61 22.99 -4.18
N LYS A 358 11.34 23.02 -3.76
CA LYS A 358 10.94 22.73 -2.36
C LYS A 358 11.11 21.26 -1.99
N VAL A 359 10.79 20.34 -2.90
CA VAL A 359 10.97 18.89 -2.70
C VAL A 359 12.45 18.54 -2.54
N GLU A 360 13.34 19.20 -3.28
CA GLU A 360 14.79 18.94 -3.24
C GLU A 360 15.50 19.62 -2.04
N GLN A 361 15.01 20.78 -1.58
CA GLN A 361 15.63 21.56 -0.49
C GLN A 361 15.46 20.90 0.89
N ILE A 362 16.49 20.18 1.34
CA ILE A 362 16.48 19.47 2.63
C ILE A 362 16.43 20.39 3.87
N ASP A 363 16.99 21.60 3.80
CA ASP A 363 17.15 22.49 4.97
C ASP A 363 15.88 23.29 5.32
N LYS A 364 14.90 23.37 4.42
CA LYS A 364 13.69 24.18 4.62
C LYS A 364 12.50 23.25 4.79
N SER A 365 11.97 23.20 6.00
CA SER A 365 10.75 22.47 6.30
C SER A 365 9.61 23.46 6.54
N SER A 366 8.52 23.31 5.79
CA SER A 366 7.27 24.05 6.00
C SER A 366 6.13 23.10 5.67
N PRO A 367 5.17 22.93 6.59
CA PRO A 367 4.05 22.02 6.36
C PRO A 367 3.09 22.62 5.34
N ILE A 368 2.60 21.78 4.45
CA ILE A 368 1.52 22.07 3.52
C ILE A 368 0.28 21.34 4.00
N ARG A 369 -0.84 22.06 3.98
CA ARG A 369 -2.14 21.58 4.43
C ARG A 369 -2.98 21.07 3.27
N TYR A 370 -3.65 19.94 3.41
CA TYR A 370 -4.54 19.41 2.37
C TYR A 370 -5.59 18.46 2.95
N GLY A 371 -6.67 18.23 2.20
CA GLY A 371 -7.64 17.19 2.50
C GLY A 371 -7.48 16.03 1.51
N ALA A 372 -7.39 14.80 2.01
CA ALA A 372 -7.31 13.59 1.19
C ALA A 372 -8.03 12.43 1.86
N ASP A 373 -8.47 11.48 1.03
CA ASP A 373 -9.21 10.28 1.44
C ASP A 373 -10.42 10.62 2.32
N ILE A 374 -11.07 11.76 2.03
CA ILE A 374 -12.23 12.22 2.79
C ILE A 374 -13.40 11.33 2.37
N HIS A 375 -13.88 10.55 3.32
CA HIS A 375 -14.99 9.63 3.14
C HIS A 375 -16.01 9.82 4.28
N ASN A 376 -16.93 10.77 4.07
CA ASN A 376 -18.05 11.00 4.96
C ASN A 376 -19.25 10.17 4.49
N VAL A 377 -20.09 9.72 5.43
CA VAL A 377 -21.22 8.82 5.13
C VAL A 377 -22.55 9.58 5.01
N GLY A 378 -22.58 10.86 5.44
CA GLY A 378 -23.78 11.69 5.47
C GLY A 378 -24.30 12.14 4.09
N PRO A 379 -25.61 12.42 3.95
CA PRO A 379 -26.18 12.96 2.71
C PRO A 379 -25.52 14.28 2.30
N GLY A 380 -24.94 14.30 1.09
CA GLY A 380 -24.25 15.49 0.57
C GLY A 380 -22.83 15.67 1.10
N GLU A 381 -22.24 14.64 1.71
CA GLU A 381 -20.85 14.70 2.21
C GLU A 381 -19.92 13.68 1.53
N MET A 382 -20.47 12.62 0.95
CA MET A 382 -19.72 11.50 0.37
C MET A 382 -19.07 11.83 -0.99
N THR A 383 -19.71 12.68 -1.80
CA THR A 383 -19.32 12.96 -3.19
C THR A 383 -19.64 14.40 -3.54
N GLY A 384 -18.84 15.00 -4.43
CA GLY A 384 -19.15 16.29 -5.01
C GLY A 384 -20.15 16.20 -6.16
N PHE A 385 -20.43 15.01 -6.70
CA PHE A 385 -21.42 14.85 -7.76
C PHE A 385 -22.86 14.88 -7.23
N PRO A 386 -23.84 15.24 -8.08
CA PRO A 386 -25.25 15.12 -7.77
C PRO A 386 -25.65 13.71 -7.31
N THR A 387 -26.39 13.61 -6.21
CA THR A 387 -27.00 12.36 -5.72
C THR A 387 -28.49 12.51 -5.47
N ALA A 388 -29.23 11.41 -5.44
CA ALA A 388 -30.65 11.44 -5.07
C ALA A 388 -30.88 11.68 -3.58
N GLN A 389 -29.88 11.36 -2.74
CA GLN A 389 -29.96 11.45 -1.28
C GLN A 389 -29.88 12.90 -0.78
N TYR A 390 -29.14 13.74 -1.49
CA TYR A 390 -29.02 15.16 -1.19
C TYR A 390 -29.25 15.98 -2.44
N ILE A 391 -30.18 16.92 -2.36
CA ILE A 391 -30.44 17.91 -3.43
C ILE A 391 -30.38 19.28 -2.76
N PRO A 392 -29.45 20.17 -3.16
CA PRO A 392 -29.36 21.52 -2.61
C PRO A 392 -30.68 22.28 -2.75
N SER A 393 -31.05 23.08 -1.75
CA SER A 393 -32.33 23.83 -1.77
C SER A 393 -32.46 24.72 -3.00
N ALA A 394 -31.37 25.37 -3.42
CA ALA A 394 -31.32 26.19 -4.64
C ALA A 394 -31.70 25.42 -5.91
N MET A 395 -31.45 24.11 -5.97
CA MET A 395 -31.81 23.24 -7.10
C MET A 395 -33.21 22.63 -6.97
N LYS A 396 -33.82 22.65 -5.77
CA LYS A 396 -35.19 22.16 -5.56
C LYS A 396 -36.23 23.18 -6.01
N ASP A 397 -35.93 24.47 -5.84
CA ASP A 397 -36.88 25.55 -6.07
C ASP A 397 -37.08 25.87 -7.56
N ASP A 398 -36.12 25.51 -8.42
CA ASP A 398 -36.19 25.67 -9.88
C ASP A 398 -36.45 24.33 -10.58
N ASN A 399 -37.62 24.19 -11.21
CA ASN A 399 -38.02 22.99 -11.96
C ASN A 399 -37.03 22.57 -13.07
N ILE A 400 -36.39 23.53 -13.74
CA ILE A 400 -35.45 23.24 -14.84
C ILE A 400 -34.13 22.73 -14.25
N ALA A 401 -33.60 23.43 -13.25
CA ALA A 401 -32.39 23.04 -12.56
C ALA A 401 -32.55 21.69 -11.86
N HIS A 402 -33.71 21.44 -11.25
CA HIS A 402 -34.04 20.16 -10.62
C HIS A 402 -34.00 19.01 -11.63
N LYS A 403 -34.60 19.20 -12.81
CA LYS A 403 -34.59 18.17 -13.86
C LYS A 403 -33.18 17.87 -14.34
N GLN A 404 -32.38 18.90 -14.63
CA GLN A 404 -30.98 18.75 -15.04
C GLN A 404 -30.14 18.08 -13.95
N TYR A 405 -30.36 18.42 -12.69
CA TYR A 405 -29.72 17.79 -11.55
C TYR A 405 -29.99 16.28 -11.52
N LEU A 406 -31.25 15.86 -11.71
CA LEU A 406 -31.64 14.44 -11.76
C LEU A 406 -31.06 13.70 -12.97
N GLU A 407 -30.78 14.38 -14.08
CA GLU A 407 -30.07 13.80 -15.22
C GLU A 407 -28.62 13.44 -14.82
N TYR A 408 -27.90 14.34 -14.14
CA TYR A 408 -26.55 14.06 -13.64
C TYR A 408 -26.49 12.97 -12.56
N VAL A 409 -27.53 12.85 -11.72
CA VAL A 409 -27.61 11.77 -10.72
C VAL A 409 -27.52 10.39 -11.37
N ARG A 410 -28.09 10.23 -12.58
CA ARG A 410 -28.14 8.94 -13.29
C ARG A 410 -27.05 8.78 -14.34
N HIS A 411 -26.30 9.84 -14.63
CA HIS A 411 -25.34 9.84 -15.71
C HIS A 411 -24.17 8.86 -15.43
N PRO A 412 -23.72 8.03 -16.39
CA PRO A 412 -22.67 7.04 -16.17
C PRO A 412 -21.29 7.61 -15.80
N MET A 413 -20.96 8.82 -16.27
CA MET A 413 -19.73 9.57 -15.89
C MET A 413 -19.80 10.26 -14.52
N ASN A 414 -20.92 10.16 -13.80
CA ASN A 414 -20.94 10.48 -12.37
C ASN A 414 -20.10 9.42 -11.65
N LEU A 415 -19.09 9.83 -10.86
CA LEU A 415 -18.12 8.90 -10.29
C LEU A 415 -18.75 7.90 -9.29
N VAL A 416 -19.94 8.20 -8.75
CA VAL A 416 -20.71 7.22 -7.96
C VAL A 416 -21.21 6.05 -8.81
N ASN A 417 -21.53 6.31 -10.08
CA ASN A 417 -22.11 5.33 -11.01
C ASN A 417 -21.02 4.58 -11.80
N LEU A 418 -19.87 5.21 -12.06
CA LEU A 418 -18.83 4.69 -12.94
C LEU A 418 -18.30 3.28 -12.56
N PRO A 419 -18.07 2.93 -11.28
CA PRO A 419 -17.64 1.58 -10.90
C PRO A 419 -18.67 0.49 -11.24
N SER A 420 -19.94 0.87 -11.33
CA SER A 420 -21.07 0.00 -11.67
C SER A 420 -21.58 0.19 -13.10
N ALA A 421 -20.88 0.98 -13.92
CA ALA A 421 -21.21 1.16 -15.31
C ALA A 421 -21.11 -0.17 -16.07
N LYS A 422 -21.95 -0.34 -17.09
CA LYS A 422 -22.02 -1.57 -17.88
C LYS A 422 -20.64 -1.93 -18.44
N GLY A 423 -20.14 -3.12 -18.10
CA GLY A 423 -18.84 -3.63 -18.52
C GLY A 423 -17.72 -3.50 -17.47
N SER A 424 -17.95 -2.75 -16.38
CA SER A 424 -17.07 -2.81 -15.20
C SER A 424 -17.30 -4.11 -14.43
N LEU A 425 -16.21 -4.72 -13.98
CA LEU A 425 -16.19 -5.92 -13.15
C LEU A 425 -16.35 -5.61 -11.65
N LEU A 426 -16.20 -4.35 -11.23
CA LEU A 426 -16.29 -4.02 -9.80
C LEU A 426 -17.71 -4.23 -9.25
N SER A 427 -18.75 -4.05 -10.06
CA SER A 427 -20.14 -4.35 -9.65
C SER A 427 -20.38 -5.84 -9.41
N VAL A 428 -19.55 -6.72 -9.96
CA VAL A 428 -19.71 -8.18 -9.85
C VAL A 428 -19.35 -8.68 -8.45
N PHE A 429 -18.51 -7.95 -7.71
CA PHE A 429 -18.17 -8.30 -6.32
C PHE A 429 -19.37 -8.24 -5.37
N GLY A 430 -20.36 -7.38 -5.67
CA GLY A 430 -21.47 -7.10 -4.74
C GLY A 430 -21.05 -6.44 -3.42
N LYS A 431 -19.75 -6.20 -3.21
CA LYS A 431 -19.17 -5.56 -2.02
C LYS A 431 -18.87 -4.09 -2.32
N LYS A 432 -19.22 -3.20 -1.39
CA LYS A 432 -18.76 -1.80 -1.42
C LYS A 432 -17.38 -1.74 -0.79
N ILE A 433 -16.37 -1.51 -1.61
CA ILE A 433 -14.98 -1.35 -1.17
C ILE A 433 -14.70 0.16 -1.13
N SER A 434 -14.49 0.69 0.08
CA SER A 434 -14.15 2.11 0.26
C SER A 434 -12.89 2.47 -0.54
N GLY A 435 -12.92 3.59 -1.26
CA GLY A 435 -11.83 4.05 -2.12
C GLY A 435 -11.80 3.45 -3.51
N MET A 436 -12.42 2.27 -3.71
CA MET A 436 -12.49 1.63 -5.03
C MET A 436 -13.85 1.80 -5.70
N THR A 437 -14.92 1.40 -5.02
CA THR A 437 -16.29 1.50 -5.56
C THR A 437 -17.05 2.72 -5.04
N VAL A 438 -16.53 3.34 -3.99
CA VAL A 438 -17.08 4.57 -3.43
C VAL A 438 -16.05 5.68 -3.63
N PRO A 439 -16.41 6.81 -4.26
CA PRO A 439 -15.46 7.88 -4.53
C PRO A 439 -14.84 8.48 -3.27
N TRP A 440 -13.61 8.98 -3.42
CA TRP A 440 -12.91 9.76 -2.40
C TRP A 440 -12.76 11.22 -2.84
N ILE A 441 -12.94 12.12 -1.87
CA ILE A 441 -12.78 13.56 -2.07
C ILE A 441 -11.36 14.00 -1.71
N TYR A 442 -10.79 14.86 -2.55
CA TYR A 442 -9.47 15.47 -2.39
C TYR A 442 -9.55 16.99 -2.52
N ILE A 443 -9.18 17.69 -1.45
CA ILE A 443 -9.17 19.15 -1.38
C ILE A 443 -7.72 19.63 -1.38
N GLY A 444 -7.32 20.25 -2.50
CA GLY A 444 -5.97 20.72 -2.73
C GLY A 444 -5.71 22.11 -2.14
N SER A 445 -4.44 22.41 -1.91
CA SER A 445 -3.91 23.75 -1.64
C SER A 445 -2.63 23.93 -2.46
N THR A 446 -2.08 25.15 -2.49
CA THR A 446 -0.85 25.41 -3.25
C THR A 446 0.29 24.49 -2.79
N PHE A 447 0.82 23.72 -3.73
CA PHE A 447 1.87 22.71 -3.56
C PHE A 447 1.45 21.43 -2.81
N SER A 448 0.18 21.24 -2.44
CA SER A 448 -0.25 19.95 -1.90
C SER A 448 -0.12 18.85 -2.96
N THR A 449 0.31 17.67 -2.55
CA THR A 449 0.93 16.69 -3.45
C THR A 449 0.43 15.28 -3.20
N PHE A 450 0.41 14.46 -4.24
CA PHE A 450 0.27 13.01 -4.15
C PHE A 450 1.51 12.37 -4.79
N CYS A 451 2.09 11.39 -4.10
CA CYS A 451 3.36 10.80 -4.49
C CYS A 451 3.19 9.74 -5.60
N TRP A 452 4.31 9.24 -6.13
CA TRP A 452 4.30 8.15 -7.09
C TRP A 452 3.65 6.90 -6.50
N HIS A 453 2.61 6.41 -7.16
CA HIS A 453 1.92 5.19 -6.79
C HIS A 453 1.24 4.53 -7.99
N LEU A 454 0.82 3.28 -7.77
CA LEU A 454 -0.07 2.52 -8.65
C LEU A 454 -1.42 2.35 -7.95
N GLU A 455 -2.48 2.28 -8.74
CA GLU A 455 -3.81 1.94 -8.24
C GLU A 455 -3.86 0.52 -7.67
N ASP A 456 -4.76 0.30 -6.72
CA ASP A 456 -4.95 -1.00 -6.11
C ASP A 456 -5.38 -2.07 -7.13
N GLN A 457 -4.68 -3.21 -7.07
CA GLN A 457 -4.76 -4.31 -8.04
C GLN A 457 -4.65 -3.84 -9.50
N TYR A 458 -3.91 -2.75 -9.72
CA TYR A 458 -3.71 -2.12 -11.02
C TYR A 458 -5.02 -1.80 -11.74
N THR A 459 -6.08 -1.51 -10.99
CA THR A 459 -7.34 -1.01 -11.56
C THR A 459 -7.13 0.32 -12.28
N LEU A 460 -8.12 0.74 -13.06
CA LEU A 460 -8.13 2.10 -13.59
C LEU A 460 -8.64 3.05 -12.52
N SER A 461 -8.24 4.31 -12.57
CA SER A 461 -8.90 5.38 -11.80
C SER A 461 -9.37 6.51 -12.70
N ALA A 462 -10.47 7.13 -12.31
CA ALA A 462 -10.98 8.35 -12.90
C ALA A 462 -10.95 9.44 -11.84
N ASN A 463 -10.27 10.54 -12.13
CA ASN A 463 -10.25 11.74 -11.30
C ASN A 463 -10.99 12.87 -12.01
N TYR A 464 -12.01 13.45 -11.37
CA TYR A 464 -12.72 14.64 -11.86
C TYR A 464 -12.41 15.84 -10.96
N GLN A 465 -12.10 16.98 -11.59
CA GLN A 465 -11.91 18.24 -10.87
C GLN A 465 -13.18 19.07 -10.94
N HIS A 466 -13.85 19.28 -9.81
CA HIS A 466 -15.11 20.05 -9.73
C HIS A 466 -14.87 21.55 -9.86
N GLU A 467 -13.90 22.10 -9.13
CA GLU A 467 -13.62 23.54 -9.10
C GLU A 467 -12.18 23.87 -8.68
N GLY A 468 -11.84 25.16 -8.76
CA GLY A 468 -10.59 25.73 -8.26
C GLY A 468 -9.43 25.74 -9.26
N ASP A 469 -8.22 25.84 -8.73
CA ASP A 469 -6.99 26.01 -9.50
C ASP A 469 -6.51 24.68 -10.13
N PRO A 470 -5.77 24.72 -11.25
CA PRO A 470 -5.36 23.52 -11.97
C PRO A 470 -4.54 22.53 -11.13
N LYS A 471 -4.69 21.23 -11.44
CA LYS A 471 -3.87 20.14 -10.91
C LYS A 471 -2.85 19.67 -11.95
N ILE A 472 -1.60 19.54 -11.55
CA ILE A 472 -0.51 19.08 -12.42
C ILE A 472 -0.26 17.59 -12.14
N TRP A 473 -0.23 16.79 -13.19
CA TRP A 473 -0.03 15.35 -13.14
C TRP A 473 1.23 14.92 -13.89
N TYR A 474 1.83 13.84 -13.43
CA TYR A 474 2.89 13.12 -14.12
C TYR A 474 2.52 11.64 -14.22
N SER A 475 2.79 11.02 -15.36
CA SER A 475 2.63 9.57 -15.55
C SER A 475 3.91 8.90 -16.00
N ILE A 476 4.06 7.65 -15.60
CA ILE A 476 5.06 6.70 -16.08
C ILE A 476 4.28 5.46 -16.54
N PRO A 477 4.26 5.16 -17.85
CA PRO A 477 3.51 4.02 -18.37
C PRO A 477 4.15 2.70 -17.95
N GLU A 478 3.38 1.62 -18.07
CA GLU A 478 3.79 0.23 -17.78
C GLU A 478 5.19 -0.12 -18.34
N SER A 479 5.49 0.31 -19.57
CA SER A 479 6.76 0.04 -20.26
C SER A 479 8.01 0.57 -19.55
N SER A 480 7.84 1.43 -18.54
CA SER A 480 8.94 1.98 -17.76
C SER A 480 8.86 1.64 -16.27
N CYS A 481 7.84 0.92 -15.80
CA CYS A 481 7.66 0.58 -14.39
C CYS A 481 8.84 -0.21 -13.82
N GLU A 482 9.32 -1.25 -14.51
CA GLU A 482 10.47 -2.02 -14.02
C GLU A 482 11.75 -1.18 -13.87
N ARG A 483 11.96 -0.22 -14.79
CA ARG A 483 13.10 0.70 -14.75
C ARG A 483 12.96 1.72 -13.63
N PHE A 484 11.74 2.21 -13.41
CA PHE A 484 11.42 3.10 -12.30
C PHE A 484 11.59 2.40 -10.95
N ASP A 485 11.05 1.20 -10.78
CA ASP A 485 11.23 0.40 -9.57
C ASP A 485 12.71 0.13 -9.28
N LYS A 486 13.48 -0.20 -10.32
CA LYS A 486 14.93 -0.40 -10.21
C LYS A 486 15.62 0.89 -9.79
N LEU A 487 15.29 2.04 -10.37
CA LEU A 487 15.84 3.33 -9.97
C LEU A 487 15.54 3.64 -8.51
N MET A 488 14.31 3.41 -8.06
CA MET A 488 13.90 3.66 -6.67
C MET A 488 14.67 2.76 -5.70
N ARG A 489 14.74 1.45 -5.98
CA ARG A 489 15.53 0.48 -5.21
C ARG A 489 17.02 0.80 -5.20
N ASP A 490 17.59 1.18 -6.35
CA ASP A 490 18.99 1.58 -6.45
C ASP A 490 19.24 2.90 -5.70
N THR A 491 18.26 3.79 -5.59
CA THR A 491 18.42 5.09 -4.94
C THR A 491 18.45 4.98 -3.41
N ALA A 492 17.55 4.18 -2.82
CA ALA A 492 17.46 3.99 -1.37
C ALA A 492 17.29 2.51 -0.99
N PRO A 493 18.32 1.66 -1.21
CA PRO A 493 18.21 0.21 -1.05
C PRO A 493 17.91 -0.23 0.39
N ASP A 494 18.40 0.50 1.38
CA ASP A 494 18.14 0.22 2.80
C ASP A 494 16.68 0.50 3.17
N LEU A 495 16.05 1.50 2.56
CA LEU A 495 14.64 1.83 2.80
C LEU A 495 13.72 0.73 2.24
N PHE A 496 13.99 0.24 1.02
CA PHE A 496 13.28 -0.90 0.44
C PHE A 496 13.53 -2.22 1.16
N GLN A 497 14.69 -2.38 1.81
CA GLN A 497 14.96 -3.53 2.67
C GLN A 497 14.11 -3.49 3.95
N LYS A 498 13.85 -2.28 4.48
CA LYS A 498 13.00 -2.07 5.66
C LYS A 498 11.51 -2.14 5.30
N GLN A 499 11.14 -1.61 4.14
CA GLN A 499 9.77 -1.51 3.65
C GLN A 499 9.68 -1.93 2.17
N PRO A 500 9.51 -3.23 1.88
CA PRO A 500 9.40 -3.73 0.51
C PRO A 500 8.21 -3.15 -0.26
N ASP A 501 7.15 -2.74 0.45
CA ASP A 501 5.91 -2.17 -0.07
C ASP A 501 5.94 -0.63 -0.20
N LEU A 502 7.09 0.03 0.00
CA LEU A 502 7.22 1.50 0.00
C LEU A 502 6.53 2.20 -1.19
N LEU A 503 6.63 1.65 -2.39
CA LEU A 503 6.03 2.22 -3.61
C LEU A 503 4.50 2.14 -3.64
N HIS A 504 3.90 1.37 -2.74
CA HIS A 504 2.45 1.27 -2.56
C HIS A 504 1.92 2.18 -1.46
N GLN A 505 2.80 2.80 -0.67
CA GLN A 505 2.41 3.60 0.51
C GLN A 505 2.19 5.09 0.19
N LEU A 506 2.26 5.54 -1.07
CA LEU A 506 1.96 6.95 -1.44
C LEU A 506 2.85 8.02 -0.78
N VAL A 507 4.09 7.69 -0.41
CA VAL A 507 4.94 8.53 0.46
C VAL A 507 6.28 8.96 -0.16
N THR A 508 6.52 8.70 -1.44
CA THR A 508 7.85 8.90 -2.05
C THR A 508 7.80 9.61 -3.40
N LEU A 509 8.62 10.66 -3.52
CA LEU A 509 8.83 11.44 -4.74
C LEU A 509 10.27 11.33 -5.23
N ILE A 510 10.38 11.36 -6.56
CA ILE A 510 11.58 11.70 -7.30
C ILE A 510 11.15 12.57 -8.48
N ALA A 511 11.88 13.66 -8.72
CA ALA A 511 11.56 14.54 -9.82
C ALA A 511 11.79 13.79 -11.16
N PRO A 512 10.84 13.87 -12.12
CA PRO A 512 11.10 13.40 -13.49
C PRO A 512 12.35 14.03 -14.09
N TYR A 513 12.69 15.25 -13.64
CA TYR A 513 13.83 16.04 -14.08
C TYR A 513 15.17 15.62 -13.46
N ASP A 514 15.17 14.72 -12.47
CA ASP A 514 16.40 14.22 -11.85
C ASP A 514 17.26 13.53 -12.91
N LYS A 515 18.57 13.81 -12.88
CA LYS A 515 19.52 13.25 -13.82
C LYS A 515 19.49 11.71 -13.86
N ARG A 516 19.33 11.05 -12.71
CA ARG A 516 19.26 9.58 -12.62
C ARG A 516 17.99 9.03 -13.25
N PHE A 517 16.90 9.76 -13.15
CA PHE A 517 15.63 9.43 -13.81
C PHE A 517 15.81 9.43 -15.33
N GLN A 518 16.45 10.46 -15.86
CA GLN A 518 16.74 10.61 -17.28
C GLN A 518 17.76 9.57 -17.79
N GLU A 519 18.83 9.31 -17.03
CA GLU A 519 19.83 8.30 -17.37
C GLU A 519 19.26 6.87 -17.37
N ALA A 520 18.28 6.59 -16.52
CA ALA A 520 17.52 5.34 -16.52
C ALA A 520 16.56 5.20 -17.74
N LYS A 521 16.42 6.26 -18.55
CA LYS A 521 15.57 6.34 -19.75
C LYS A 521 14.08 6.09 -19.47
N ILE A 522 13.61 6.43 -18.28
CA ILE A 522 12.22 6.23 -17.88
C ILE A 522 11.34 7.21 -18.65
N SER A 523 10.35 6.69 -19.38
CA SER A 523 9.38 7.53 -20.09
C SER A 523 8.45 8.18 -19.06
N CYS A 524 8.29 9.50 -19.14
CA CYS A 524 7.41 10.25 -18.26
C CYS A 524 6.68 11.34 -19.05
N PHE A 525 5.39 11.51 -18.76
CA PHE A 525 4.51 12.47 -19.43
C PHE A 525 3.83 13.38 -18.40
N LYS A 526 3.28 14.49 -18.87
CA LYS A 526 2.65 15.52 -18.03
C LYS A 526 1.20 15.78 -18.42
N ALA A 527 0.37 16.15 -17.46
CA ALA A 527 -0.95 16.73 -17.71
C ALA A 527 -1.20 17.96 -16.84
N ILE A 528 -2.01 18.88 -17.35
CA ILE A 528 -2.61 19.95 -16.55
C ILE A 528 -4.12 19.75 -16.63
N GLN A 529 -4.72 19.44 -15.50
CA GLN A 529 -6.16 19.24 -15.33
C GLN A 529 -6.77 20.56 -14.86
N TYR A 530 -7.83 20.99 -15.55
CA TYR A 530 -8.64 22.15 -15.22
C TYR A 530 -10.01 21.69 -14.67
N PRO A 531 -10.76 22.60 -14.01
CA PRO A 531 -12.14 22.31 -13.61
C PRO A 531 -13.01 21.82 -14.77
N GLY A 532 -13.79 20.78 -14.52
CA GLY A 532 -14.64 20.10 -15.50
C GLY A 532 -13.95 19.01 -16.32
N GLU A 533 -12.64 18.78 -16.13
CA GLU A 533 -11.88 17.76 -16.87
C GLU A 533 -11.68 16.48 -16.04
N TYR A 534 -11.61 15.34 -16.74
CA TYR A 534 -11.22 14.07 -16.16
C TYR A 534 -9.77 13.71 -16.48
N ILE A 535 -9.06 13.10 -15.52
CA ILE A 535 -7.85 12.32 -15.77
C ILE A 535 -8.19 10.86 -15.57
N ILE A 536 -7.95 10.04 -16.59
CA ILE A 536 -8.11 8.58 -16.53
C ILE A 536 -6.73 7.94 -16.49
N THR A 537 -6.47 7.19 -15.42
CA THR A 537 -5.25 6.40 -15.27
C THR A 537 -5.50 4.97 -15.76
N PHE A 538 -4.56 4.44 -16.54
CA PHE A 538 -4.63 3.06 -17.04
C PHE A 538 -3.89 2.10 -16.10
N PRO A 539 -4.13 0.78 -16.23
CA PRO A 539 -3.51 -0.21 -15.37
C PRO A 539 -1.98 -0.08 -15.36
N LYS A 540 -1.40 -0.28 -14.17
CA LYS A 540 0.06 -0.31 -13.96
C LYS A 540 0.76 0.97 -14.45
N CYS A 541 0.08 2.12 -14.34
CA CYS A 541 0.64 3.44 -14.58
C CYS A 541 1.04 4.10 -13.26
N TYR A 542 2.35 4.30 -13.05
CA TYR A 542 2.81 5.12 -11.94
C TYR A 542 2.39 6.56 -12.19
N HIS A 543 1.78 7.20 -11.20
CA HIS A 543 1.39 8.59 -11.32
C HIS A 543 1.62 9.37 -10.02
N SER A 544 1.89 10.66 -10.18
CA SER A 544 2.12 11.62 -9.10
C SER A 544 1.72 13.02 -9.57
N GLY A 545 1.68 13.99 -8.66
CA GLY A 545 1.31 15.34 -9.05
C GLY A 545 1.11 16.28 -7.87
N PHE A 546 0.85 17.54 -8.18
CA PHE A 546 0.64 18.59 -7.18
C PHE A 546 -0.43 19.58 -7.63
N ASN A 547 -1.03 20.27 -6.66
CA ASN A 547 -2.05 21.28 -6.89
C ASN A 547 -1.41 22.68 -6.98
N SER A 548 -1.82 23.47 -7.97
CA SER A 548 -1.36 24.86 -8.10
C SER A 548 -2.05 25.83 -7.13
N GLY A 549 -3.11 25.38 -6.45
CA GLY A 549 -3.87 26.17 -5.49
C GLY A 549 -5.03 25.40 -4.88
N TYR A 550 -5.98 26.15 -4.32
CA TYR A 550 -7.23 25.57 -3.83
C TYR A 550 -7.97 24.89 -4.98
N ASN A 551 -8.29 23.61 -4.83
CA ASN A 551 -9.20 22.91 -5.74
C ASN A 551 -9.96 21.79 -5.03
N PHE A 552 -11.07 21.37 -5.64
CA PHE A 552 -11.92 20.30 -5.16
C PHE A 552 -11.98 19.21 -6.23
N ASN A 553 -11.57 18.00 -5.87
CA ASN A 553 -11.48 16.88 -6.79
C ASN A 553 -12.08 15.64 -6.17
N GLU A 554 -12.44 14.70 -7.03
CA GLU A 554 -12.99 13.42 -6.65
C GLU A 554 -12.39 12.34 -7.52
N ALA A 555 -12.11 11.16 -6.94
CA ALA A 555 -11.59 10.03 -7.70
C ALA A 555 -12.27 8.73 -7.30
N VAL A 556 -12.34 7.79 -8.25
CA VAL A 556 -12.86 6.43 -8.03
C VAL A 556 -12.14 5.43 -8.93
N ASN A 557 -12.05 4.17 -8.51
CA ASN A 557 -11.54 3.11 -9.36
C ASN A 557 -12.64 2.48 -10.21
N PHE A 558 -12.25 1.93 -11.34
CA PHE A 558 -13.12 1.12 -12.20
C PHE A 558 -12.29 0.14 -13.02
N THR A 559 -12.95 -0.72 -13.79
CA THR A 559 -12.27 -1.75 -14.58
C THR A 559 -12.77 -1.76 -16.02
N LEU A 560 -11.91 -2.25 -16.92
CA LEU A 560 -12.22 -2.56 -18.30
C LEU A 560 -11.97 -4.06 -18.52
N ASP A 561 -12.47 -4.63 -19.61
CA ASP A 561 -12.15 -6.00 -20.06
C ASP A 561 -10.64 -6.30 -20.14
N LEU A 562 -9.81 -5.29 -20.47
CA LEU A 562 -8.36 -5.42 -20.57
C LEU A 562 -7.67 -5.58 -19.22
N TRP A 563 -8.35 -5.27 -18.11
CA TRP A 563 -7.74 -5.20 -16.78
C TRP A 563 -7.48 -6.57 -16.16
N LEU A 564 -8.29 -7.60 -16.46
CA LEU A 564 -8.20 -8.90 -15.77
C LEU A 564 -6.76 -9.46 -15.65
N PRO A 565 -5.92 -9.46 -16.72
CA PRO A 565 -4.53 -9.90 -16.62
C PRO A 565 -3.68 -9.06 -15.64
N TYR A 566 -3.94 -7.76 -15.56
CA TYR A 566 -3.25 -6.84 -14.64
C TYR A 566 -3.65 -7.10 -13.19
N GLY A 567 -4.92 -7.39 -12.91
CA GLY A 567 -5.38 -7.78 -11.58
C GLY A 567 -4.70 -9.04 -11.07
N ILE A 568 -4.57 -10.06 -11.94
CA ILE A 568 -3.83 -11.30 -11.63
C ILE A 568 -2.34 -11.03 -11.43
N GLU A 569 -1.73 -10.20 -12.27
CA GLU A 569 -0.34 -9.79 -12.10
C GLU A 569 -0.12 -9.06 -10.77
N ALA A 570 -1.01 -8.14 -10.40
CA ALA A 570 -0.92 -7.40 -9.14
C ALA A 570 -0.94 -8.34 -7.93
N THR A 571 -1.84 -9.32 -7.89
CA THR A 571 -1.89 -10.33 -6.82
C THR A 571 -0.55 -11.08 -6.69
N ARG A 572 0.13 -11.34 -7.82
CA ARG A 572 1.44 -12.01 -7.82
C ARG A 572 2.56 -11.09 -7.36
N ASP A 573 2.53 -9.83 -7.74
CA ASP A 573 3.53 -8.84 -7.30
C ASP A 573 3.37 -8.51 -5.80
N TYR A 574 2.14 -8.51 -5.29
CA TYR A 574 1.83 -8.27 -3.88
C TYR A 574 2.44 -9.33 -2.95
N VAL A 575 2.57 -10.59 -3.42
CA VAL A 575 3.32 -11.65 -2.69
C VAL A 575 4.75 -11.20 -2.39
N GLY A 576 5.42 -10.57 -3.36
CA GLY A 576 6.83 -10.15 -3.23
C GLY A 576 7.01 -8.92 -2.34
N SER A 577 6.03 -8.01 -2.34
CA SER A 577 6.06 -6.81 -1.50
C SER A 577 5.43 -7.00 -0.12
N GLY A 578 4.71 -8.10 0.11
CA GLY A 578 3.92 -8.31 1.34
C GLY A 578 2.70 -7.40 1.45
N LYS A 579 2.20 -6.86 0.34
CA LYS A 579 1.01 -5.99 0.31
C LYS A 579 -0.25 -6.87 0.38
N ARG A 580 -1.26 -6.48 1.16
CA ARG A 580 -2.55 -7.18 1.20
C ARG A 580 -3.33 -6.94 -0.10
N CYS A 581 -3.99 -7.97 -0.61
CA CYS A 581 -4.94 -7.82 -1.71
C CYS A 581 -6.22 -7.16 -1.20
N VAL A 582 -6.85 -6.33 -2.02
CA VAL A 582 -8.11 -5.65 -1.66
C VAL A 582 -9.31 -6.57 -1.86
N PHE A 583 -9.28 -7.39 -2.92
CA PHE A 583 -10.28 -8.44 -3.14
C PHE A 583 -9.68 -9.67 -3.79
N ASP A 584 -10.40 -10.79 -3.72
CA ASP A 584 -9.98 -12.06 -4.29
C ASP A 584 -10.28 -12.14 -5.79
N MET A 585 -9.21 -12.14 -6.62
CA MET A 585 -9.31 -12.36 -8.07
C MET A 585 -9.93 -13.71 -8.42
N TRP A 586 -9.73 -14.73 -7.57
CA TRP A 586 -10.29 -16.06 -7.76
C TRP A 586 -11.81 -16.03 -7.63
N GLU A 587 -12.32 -15.37 -6.58
CA GLU A 587 -13.75 -15.15 -6.39
C GLU A 587 -14.36 -14.35 -7.53
N LEU A 588 -13.72 -13.27 -7.97
CA LEU A 588 -14.21 -12.48 -9.10
C LEU A 588 -14.45 -13.35 -10.33
N MET A 589 -13.42 -14.08 -10.75
CA MET A 589 -13.49 -14.90 -11.96
C MET A 589 -14.55 -15.99 -11.83
N LEU A 590 -14.67 -16.63 -10.67
CA LEU A 590 -15.71 -17.63 -10.43
C LEU A 590 -17.12 -17.02 -10.53
N THR A 591 -17.34 -15.86 -9.90
CA THR A 591 -18.65 -15.17 -9.95
C THR A 591 -19.00 -14.76 -11.37
N VAL A 592 -18.05 -14.22 -12.14
CA VAL A 592 -18.24 -13.90 -13.57
C VAL A 592 -18.68 -15.13 -14.37
N LEU A 593 -18.04 -16.29 -14.14
CA LEU A 593 -18.40 -17.54 -14.81
C LEU A 593 -19.79 -18.05 -14.43
N VAL A 594 -20.15 -17.98 -13.14
CA VAL A 594 -21.47 -18.39 -12.65
C VAL A 594 -22.57 -17.48 -13.21
N GLU A 595 -22.33 -16.17 -13.24
CA GLU A 595 -23.26 -15.22 -13.85
C GLU A 595 -23.43 -15.44 -15.35
N TYR A 596 -22.37 -15.81 -16.06
CA TYR A 596 -22.45 -16.20 -17.48
C TYR A 596 -23.27 -17.47 -17.72
N LEU A 597 -23.23 -18.44 -16.80
CA LEU A 597 -24.11 -19.61 -16.87
C LEU A 597 -25.59 -19.20 -16.78
N ASN A 598 -25.91 -18.21 -15.94
CA ASN A 598 -27.26 -17.66 -15.78
C ASN A 598 -27.69 -16.76 -16.96
N ASP A 599 -26.85 -15.80 -17.36
CA ASP A 599 -27.09 -14.89 -18.49
C ASP A 599 -25.86 -14.80 -19.39
N SER A 600 -25.92 -15.47 -20.54
CA SER A 600 -24.83 -15.51 -21.51
C SER A 600 -24.55 -14.19 -22.20
N LYS A 601 -25.42 -13.18 -22.09
CA LYS A 601 -25.27 -11.87 -22.75
C LYS A 601 -24.68 -10.80 -21.82
N LYS A 602 -24.50 -11.11 -20.53
CA LYS A 602 -24.03 -10.14 -19.53
C LYS A 602 -22.58 -9.70 -19.76
N PHE A 603 -21.74 -10.63 -20.20
CA PHE A 603 -20.30 -10.40 -20.40
C PHE A 603 -19.86 -10.81 -21.80
N ASP A 604 -18.78 -10.18 -22.28
CA ASP A 604 -18.15 -10.54 -23.54
C ASP A 604 -17.49 -11.92 -23.47
N GLU A 605 -17.63 -12.70 -24.54
CA GLU A 605 -17.12 -14.07 -24.61
C GLU A 605 -15.59 -14.16 -24.41
N SER A 606 -14.84 -13.16 -24.90
CA SER A 606 -13.39 -13.09 -24.72
C SER A 606 -12.99 -12.98 -23.25
N LEU A 607 -13.78 -12.25 -22.46
CA LEU A 607 -13.58 -12.11 -21.02
C LEU A 607 -13.87 -13.44 -20.32
N ILE A 608 -14.98 -14.10 -20.66
CA ILE A 608 -15.36 -15.41 -20.11
C ILE A 608 -14.30 -16.46 -20.39
N ARG A 609 -13.78 -16.54 -21.62
CA ARG A 609 -12.69 -17.46 -21.98
C ARG A 609 -11.41 -17.19 -21.19
N SER A 610 -11.11 -15.91 -20.96
CA SER A 610 -9.94 -15.50 -20.16
C SER A 610 -10.11 -15.90 -18.70
N CYS A 611 -11.26 -15.57 -18.08
CA CYS A 611 -11.59 -16.00 -16.72
C CYS A 611 -11.51 -17.52 -16.58
N HIS A 612 -12.13 -18.27 -17.50
CA HIS A 612 -12.13 -19.73 -17.48
C HIS A 612 -10.71 -20.31 -17.54
N THR A 613 -9.88 -19.85 -18.48
CA THR A 613 -8.52 -20.36 -18.67
C THR A 613 -7.64 -20.09 -17.46
N GLU A 614 -7.67 -18.86 -16.94
CA GLU A 614 -6.86 -18.46 -15.78
C GLU A 614 -7.32 -19.17 -14.50
N LEU A 615 -8.64 -19.24 -14.28
CA LEU A 615 -9.25 -19.95 -13.16
C LEU A 615 -8.92 -21.45 -13.22
N GLU A 616 -9.04 -22.10 -14.37
CA GLU A 616 -8.67 -23.50 -14.53
C GLU A 616 -7.19 -23.75 -14.23
N ALA A 617 -6.29 -22.88 -14.70
CA ALA A 617 -4.86 -22.99 -14.44
C ALA A 617 -4.55 -22.89 -12.94
N MET A 618 -5.09 -21.88 -12.27
CA MET A 618 -4.94 -21.66 -10.83
C MET A 618 -5.56 -22.81 -10.01
N PHE A 619 -6.73 -23.34 -10.40
CA PHE A 619 -7.35 -24.52 -9.76
C PHE A 619 -6.45 -25.75 -9.83
N ASN A 620 -5.95 -26.05 -11.04
CA ASN A 620 -5.10 -27.20 -11.27
C ASN A 620 -3.78 -27.11 -10.49
N GLN A 621 -3.26 -25.89 -10.29
CA GLN A 621 -2.08 -25.67 -9.44
C GLN A 621 -2.39 -25.98 -7.96
N GLU A 622 -3.49 -25.47 -7.43
CA GLU A 622 -3.89 -25.69 -6.04
C GLU A 622 -4.17 -27.17 -5.76
N VAL A 623 -4.85 -27.88 -6.66
CA VAL A 623 -5.07 -29.33 -6.55
C VAL A 623 -3.73 -30.10 -6.53
N LYS A 624 -2.76 -29.72 -7.37
CA LYS A 624 -1.43 -30.33 -7.35
C LYS A 624 -0.70 -30.08 -6.02
N SER A 625 -0.81 -28.89 -5.44
CA SER A 625 -0.22 -28.57 -4.13
C SER A 625 -0.82 -29.41 -3.00
N ILE A 626 -2.13 -29.69 -3.05
CA ILE A 626 -2.78 -30.61 -2.10
C ILE A 626 -2.26 -32.04 -2.28
N ASP A 627 -2.13 -32.51 -3.52
CA ASP A 627 -1.59 -33.84 -3.82
C ASP A 627 -0.13 -33.99 -3.39
N GLN A 628 0.65 -32.90 -3.39
CA GLN A 628 2.00 -32.88 -2.84
C GLN A 628 1.97 -32.96 -1.31
N LEU A 629 1.11 -32.18 -0.66
CA LEU A 629 0.97 -32.19 0.80
C LEU A 629 0.49 -33.53 1.35
N SER A 630 -0.46 -34.19 0.67
CA SER A 630 -0.97 -35.51 1.10
C SER A 630 0.13 -36.59 1.07
N LYS A 631 1.05 -36.52 0.11
CA LYS A 631 2.24 -37.39 0.02
C LYS A 631 3.24 -37.11 1.13
N ILE A 632 3.45 -35.85 1.50
CA ILE A 632 4.38 -35.45 2.56
C ILE A 632 3.83 -35.83 3.96
N LEU A 633 2.52 -35.71 4.16
CA LEU A 633 1.87 -35.88 5.48
C LEU A 633 1.33 -37.30 5.74
N ASN A 634 1.72 -38.32 4.96
CA ASN A 634 1.37 -39.74 5.16
C ASN A 634 -0.13 -39.95 5.49
N ASN A 635 -1.04 -39.40 4.68
CA ASN A 635 -2.50 -39.57 4.79
C ASN A 635 -3.17 -39.08 6.11
N ARG A 636 -2.56 -38.18 6.88
CA ARG A 636 -3.17 -37.63 8.12
C ARG A 636 -4.09 -36.43 7.93
N VAL A 637 -4.36 -36.03 6.69
CA VAL A 637 -5.08 -34.77 6.40
C VAL A 637 -6.55 -35.07 6.07
N GLU A 638 -7.37 -35.24 7.10
CA GLU A 638 -8.81 -35.06 6.94
C GLU A 638 -9.09 -33.56 6.99
N ALA A 639 -9.42 -32.95 5.84
CA ALA A 639 -9.74 -31.53 5.77
C ALA A 639 -11.01 -31.28 6.60
N THR A 640 -10.88 -30.54 7.70
CA THR A 640 -12.05 -30.12 8.49
C THR A 640 -12.62 -28.85 7.83
N GLY A 641 -13.90 -28.90 7.47
CA GLY A 641 -14.47 -27.96 6.50
C GLY A 641 -15.02 -26.67 7.12
N ILE A 642 -14.70 -25.54 6.49
CA ILE A 642 -15.50 -24.30 6.52
C ILE A 642 -16.11 -24.21 5.12
N THR A 643 -17.43 -24.44 4.96
CA THR A 643 -18.02 -24.42 3.61
C THR A 643 -18.67 -23.06 3.35
N ARG A 644 -18.14 -22.28 2.39
CA ARG A 644 -18.90 -21.18 1.75
C ARG A 644 -20.06 -21.84 0.96
N ARG A 645 -21.30 -21.31 1.04
CA ARG A 645 -22.53 -21.96 0.51
C ARG A 645 -22.36 -22.61 -0.87
N ARG A 646 -23.18 -23.65 -1.13
CA ARG A 646 -23.38 -24.23 -2.46
C ARG A 646 -23.66 -23.13 -3.49
N ILE A 647 -23.04 -23.25 -4.66
CA ILE A 647 -23.23 -22.38 -5.84
C ILE A 647 -24.70 -22.38 -6.33
N SER A 648 -25.54 -23.30 -5.85
CA SER A 648 -26.98 -23.32 -6.07
C SER A 648 -27.73 -22.71 -4.89
N ASP A 649 -27.99 -21.40 -4.91
CA ASP A 649 -29.28 -20.78 -4.52
C ASP A 649 -29.20 -19.25 -4.69
N LYS A 650 -29.78 -18.79 -5.82
CA LYS A 650 -30.22 -17.43 -6.18
C LYS A 650 -29.40 -16.22 -5.67
N THR A 651 -28.52 -15.73 -6.56
CA THR A 651 -28.17 -14.31 -6.78
C THR A 651 -27.63 -13.46 -5.61
N GLN A 652 -27.12 -14.09 -4.56
CA GLN A 652 -26.20 -13.45 -3.61
C GLN A 652 -25.30 -14.55 -3.03
N VAL A 653 -23.97 -14.39 -3.15
CA VAL A 653 -23.00 -15.28 -2.48
C VAL A 653 -22.92 -14.85 -1.02
N ASP A 654 -24.00 -15.04 -0.27
CA ASP A 654 -24.00 -14.75 1.17
C ASP A 654 -23.20 -15.82 1.91
N VAL A 655 -22.25 -15.36 2.72
CA VAL A 655 -21.40 -16.18 3.58
C VAL A 655 -22.21 -16.59 4.81
N LYS A 656 -22.46 -17.91 4.95
CA LYS A 656 -23.01 -18.46 6.19
C LYS A 656 -22.22 -19.70 6.60
N VAL A 657 -21.64 -19.64 7.79
CA VAL A 657 -20.86 -20.72 8.43
C VAL A 657 -21.78 -21.90 8.73
N THR A 658 -21.49 -23.08 8.16
CA THR A 658 -22.11 -24.34 8.60
C THR A 658 -21.04 -25.35 8.96
N VAL A 659 -21.01 -25.73 10.23
CA VAL A 659 -20.16 -26.80 10.78
C VAL A 659 -20.97 -28.09 10.75
N ARG A 660 -20.55 -29.11 9.99
CA ARG A 660 -21.18 -30.44 10.05
C ARG A 660 -20.48 -31.31 11.10
N HIS A 661 -21.29 -31.91 11.98
CA HIS A 661 -20.89 -33.02 12.84
C HIS A 661 -21.10 -34.35 12.10
N ASP A 662 -20.10 -35.23 12.12
CA ASP A 662 -20.28 -36.66 11.82
C ASP A 662 -20.85 -37.35 13.06
N TYR A 663 -22.17 -37.37 13.19
CA TYR A 663 -22.90 -38.39 13.93
C TYR A 663 -24.21 -38.70 13.19
N ARG A 664 -24.51 -40.00 13.05
CA ARG A 664 -25.75 -40.53 12.45
C ARG A 664 -26.97 -39.73 12.91
N GLU A 665 -27.77 -39.29 11.93
CA GLU A 665 -29.08 -38.67 12.14
C GLU A 665 -29.96 -39.54 13.06
N PRO A 666 -30.72 -38.90 13.96
CA PRO A 666 -32.10 -39.26 14.19
C PRO A 666 -33.00 -38.13 13.69
N ASP A 667 -34.00 -38.51 12.90
CA ASP A 667 -35.09 -37.66 12.41
C ASP A 667 -35.69 -36.79 13.53
N PHE A 668 -35.63 -35.47 13.38
CA PHE A 668 -36.49 -34.54 14.11
C PHE A 668 -36.96 -33.44 13.16
N GLU A 669 -38.29 -33.29 13.14
CA GLU A 669 -39.09 -32.39 12.30
C GLU A 669 -38.77 -30.91 12.58
N ASP A 670 -38.95 -30.09 11.54
CA ASP A 670 -38.83 -28.63 11.54
C ASP A 670 -39.67 -27.99 12.65
N ASP A 671 -39.03 -27.22 13.53
CA ASP A 671 -39.70 -26.20 14.35
C ASP A 671 -39.20 -24.81 13.94
N GLU A 672 -40.00 -24.16 13.09
CA GLU A 672 -40.02 -22.71 12.93
C GLU A 672 -40.36 -22.07 14.28
N HIS A 673 -39.40 -21.42 14.92
CA HIS A 673 -39.60 -20.19 15.71
C HIS A 673 -38.29 -19.80 16.42
N THR A 674 -37.65 -18.72 15.98
CA THR A 674 -36.95 -17.82 16.91
C THR A 674 -37.00 -16.40 16.38
N SER A 675 -37.55 -15.55 17.24
CA SER A 675 -37.98 -14.17 17.05
C SER A 675 -36.86 -13.22 16.63
N ALA A 676 -37.20 -12.35 15.68
CA ALA A 676 -36.51 -11.09 15.43
C ALA A 676 -36.47 -10.26 16.72
N SER A 677 -35.27 -9.86 17.13
CA SER A 677 -35.07 -8.73 18.04
C SER A 677 -34.15 -7.74 17.32
N ASP A 678 -34.77 -6.68 16.84
CA ASP A 678 -34.12 -5.50 16.27
C ASP A 678 -33.22 -4.85 17.33
N ASN A 679 -31.93 -4.80 17.04
CA ASN A 679 -30.99 -3.86 17.64
C ASN A 679 -30.19 -3.25 16.48
N GLU A 680 -30.74 -2.19 15.91
CA GLU A 680 -30.09 -1.29 14.96
C GLU A 680 -28.97 -0.52 15.68
N PHE A 681 -27.78 -1.10 15.74
CA PHE A 681 -26.51 -0.37 15.89
C PHE A 681 -25.44 -1.18 15.16
N GLY A 682 -25.48 -1.09 13.82
CA GLY A 682 -24.47 -1.68 12.95
C GLY A 682 -23.22 -0.81 12.95
N SER A 683 -22.12 -1.34 13.46
CA SER A 683 -20.81 -1.03 12.89
C SER A 683 -20.83 -1.54 11.45
N ASP A 684 -20.69 -0.65 10.46
CA ASP A 684 -20.49 -0.96 9.04
C ASP A 684 -19.14 -1.70 8.83
N ASP A 685 -19.02 -2.91 9.39
CA ASP A 685 -17.91 -3.83 9.17
C ASP A 685 -18.44 -5.13 8.56
N ASP A 686 -19.02 -5.02 7.36
CA ASP A 686 -19.32 -6.15 6.46
C ASP A 686 -18.04 -6.64 5.74
N GLY A 687 -16.86 -6.47 6.35
CA GLY A 687 -15.56 -6.39 5.67
C GLY A 687 -14.69 -7.65 5.59
N ASP A 688 -14.76 -8.60 6.54
CA ASP A 688 -13.67 -9.57 6.71
C ASP A 688 -14.11 -11.05 6.58
N ASP A 689 -14.59 -11.43 5.39
CA ASP A 689 -14.82 -12.83 5.01
C ASP A 689 -13.57 -13.53 4.43
N ASP A 690 -12.50 -12.79 4.14
CA ASP A 690 -11.32 -13.31 3.45
C ASP A 690 -10.26 -13.79 4.44
N ILE A 691 -9.63 -14.94 4.17
CA ILE A 691 -8.55 -15.49 5.00
C ILE A 691 -7.20 -15.09 4.41
N PHE A 692 -6.34 -14.45 5.20
CA PHE A 692 -5.01 -14.02 4.74
C PHE A 692 -3.88 -14.95 5.17
N CYS A 693 -2.93 -15.19 4.26
CA CYS A 693 -1.70 -15.88 4.61
C CYS A 693 -0.77 -14.98 5.44
N ALA A 694 -0.27 -15.51 6.56
CA ALA A 694 0.66 -14.83 7.46
C ALA A 694 2.02 -14.51 6.81
N ALA A 695 2.46 -15.30 5.81
CA ALA A 695 3.70 -15.09 5.09
C ALA A 695 3.55 -14.11 3.92
N CYS A 696 2.88 -14.50 2.83
CA CYS A 696 2.75 -13.66 1.64
C CYS A 696 1.68 -12.56 1.72
N LYS A 697 0.85 -12.52 2.76
CA LYS A 697 -0.23 -11.53 2.97
C LYS A 697 -1.34 -11.54 1.91
N THR A 698 -1.35 -12.49 0.99
CA THR A 698 -2.44 -12.66 0.01
C THR A 698 -3.59 -13.47 0.58
N ILE A 699 -4.75 -13.38 -0.07
CA ILE A 699 -5.96 -14.13 0.27
C ILE A 699 -5.75 -15.60 -0.08
N CYS A 700 -6.17 -16.51 0.80
CA CYS A 700 -6.20 -17.95 0.58
C CYS A 700 -7.50 -18.31 -0.17
N PRO A 701 -7.43 -18.78 -1.43
CA PRO A 701 -8.64 -18.93 -2.27
C PRO A 701 -9.47 -20.19 -1.97
N PHE A 702 -8.82 -21.29 -1.57
CA PHE A 702 -9.47 -22.61 -1.45
C PHE A 702 -9.14 -23.35 -0.16
N PHE A 703 -7.90 -23.24 0.27
CA PHE A 703 -7.35 -23.97 1.40
C PHE A 703 -6.42 -23.07 2.17
N PHE A 704 -6.35 -23.30 3.47
CA PHE A 704 -5.29 -22.76 4.30
C PHE A 704 -4.86 -23.78 5.34
N VAL A 705 -3.61 -23.66 5.78
CA VAL A 705 -3.07 -24.47 6.87
C VAL A 705 -2.95 -23.58 8.10
N ALA A 706 -3.51 -24.03 9.22
CA ALA A 706 -3.28 -23.41 10.52
C ALA A 706 -2.08 -24.09 11.18
N HIS A 707 -0.98 -23.34 11.31
CA HIS A 707 0.25 -23.78 11.94
C HIS A 707 0.34 -23.34 13.41
N PHE A 708 0.66 -24.26 14.32
CA PHE A 708 0.70 -24.03 15.77
C PHE A 708 2.12 -24.06 16.34
N GLU A 709 2.76 -22.90 16.48
CA GLU A 709 4.16 -22.78 16.94
C GLU A 709 4.39 -23.17 18.43
N LYS A 710 3.35 -23.11 19.30
CA LYS A 710 3.49 -23.37 20.76
C LYS A 710 2.39 -24.30 21.29
N SER A 711 2.72 -25.11 22.30
CA SER A 711 1.83 -26.14 22.88
C SER A 711 0.63 -25.63 23.71
N ARG A 712 0.29 -24.34 23.65
CA ARG A 712 -0.59 -23.67 24.62
C ARG A 712 -1.97 -23.26 24.10
N VAL A 713 -2.51 -23.94 23.08
CA VAL A 713 -3.93 -23.77 22.73
C VAL A 713 -4.73 -24.94 23.29
N SER A 714 -5.22 -24.79 24.52
CA SER A 714 -6.06 -25.80 25.21
C SER A 714 -7.51 -25.85 24.72
N LYS A 715 -7.86 -25.12 23.64
CA LYS A 715 -9.26 -24.96 23.16
C LYS A 715 -9.44 -25.29 21.67
N ARG A 716 -8.95 -26.45 21.21
CA ARG A 716 -9.14 -26.94 19.82
C ARG A 716 -10.61 -27.02 19.36
N ARG A 717 -11.56 -27.23 20.27
CA ARG A 717 -13.00 -27.30 19.94
C ARG A 717 -13.63 -25.96 19.49
N ARG A 718 -12.96 -24.82 19.68
CA ARG A 718 -13.49 -23.49 19.33
C ARG A 718 -13.14 -23.06 17.89
N LEU A 719 -12.12 -23.65 17.27
CA LEU A 719 -11.59 -23.20 15.97
C LEU A 719 -12.53 -23.48 14.80
N GLN A 720 -13.30 -24.58 14.86
CA GLN A 720 -14.21 -24.97 13.77
C GLN A 720 -15.48 -24.11 13.67
N SER A 721 -15.81 -23.34 14.72
CA SER A 721 -16.96 -22.43 14.74
C SER A 721 -16.60 -20.97 14.45
N MET A 722 -15.33 -20.67 14.15
CA MET A 722 -14.83 -19.30 14.02
C MET A 722 -15.00 -18.74 12.61
N GLY A 723 -15.33 -17.46 12.52
CA GLY A 723 -15.41 -16.71 11.26
C GLY A 723 -14.04 -16.25 10.75
N PRO A 724 -13.92 -15.86 9.46
CA PRO A 724 -12.64 -15.45 8.86
C PRO A 724 -11.95 -14.28 9.57
N ALA A 725 -12.70 -13.24 9.97
CA ALA A 725 -12.20 -12.14 10.78
C ALA A 725 -11.52 -12.60 12.09
N GLU A 726 -12.12 -13.57 12.80
CA GLU A 726 -11.54 -14.08 14.05
C GLU A 726 -10.26 -14.89 13.79
N TRP A 727 -10.21 -15.66 12.70
CA TRP A 727 -9.00 -16.37 12.26
C TRP A 727 -7.86 -15.41 11.95
N ASN A 728 -8.14 -14.35 11.18
CA ASN A 728 -7.17 -13.32 10.85
C ASN A 728 -6.66 -12.63 12.13
N GLN A 729 -7.56 -12.27 13.05
CA GLN A 729 -7.19 -11.64 14.31
C GLN A 729 -6.29 -12.55 15.18
N MET A 730 -6.58 -13.85 15.25
CA MET A 730 -5.71 -14.81 15.93
C MET A 730 -4.33 -14.91 15.28
N SER A 731 -4.28 -14.88 13.94
CA SER A 731 -3.02 -14.88 13.20
C SER A 731 -2.21 -13.60 13.41
N GLU A 732 -2.87 -12.45 13.51
CA GLU A 732 -2.23 -11.15 13.79
C GLU A 732 -1.69 -11.07 15.22
N ARG A 733 -2.41 -11.65 16.19
CA ARG A 733 -1.94 -11.76 17.59
C ARG A 733 -0.81 -12.78 17.77
N GLY A 734 -0.47 -13.54 16.73
CA GLY A 734 0.57 -14.57 16.76
C GLY A 734 0.20 -15.80 17.57
N GLU A 735 -1.11 -16.05 17.78
CA GLU A 735 -1.60 -17.25 18.46
C GLU A 735 -1.50 -18.49 17.57
N ILE A 736 -1.71 -18.28 16.27
CA ILE A 736 -1.59 -19.24 15.16
C ILE A 736 -0.89 -18.57 13.98
N LYS A 737 -0.38 -19.35 13.03
CA LYS A 737 0.06 -18.83 11.73
C LYS A 737 -0.76 -19.46 10.62
N ILE A 738 -1.46 -18.64 9.83
CA ILE A 738 -2.22 -19.12 8.67
C ILE A 738 -1.29 -19.13 7.46
N PHE A 739 -1.20 -20.25 6.75
CA PHE A 739 -0.41 -20.36 5.53
C PHE A 739 -1.27 -20.75 4.33
N CYS A 740 -1.00 -20.14 3.17
CA CYS A 740 -1.43 -20.72 1.90
C CYS A 740 -0.61 -21.99 1.62
N LEU A 741 -1.13 -22.87 0.76
CA LEU A 741 -0.49 -24.17 0.51
C LEU A 741 0.95 -24.03 0.04
N ARG A 742 1.21 -23.08 -0.87
CA ARG A 742 2.56 -22.85 -1.41
C ARG A 742 3.57 -22.46 -0.33
N ASP A 743 3.21 -21.51 0.54
CA ASP A 743 4.14 -21.04 1.57
C ASP A 743 4.31 -22.06 2.70
N TYR A 744 3.29 -22.89 2.95
CA TYR A 744 3.42 -24.03 3.86
C TYR A 744 4.34 -25.11 3.30
N ILE A 745 4.28 -25.43 2.00
CA ILE A 745 5.21 -26.37 1.35
C ILE A 745 6.65 -25.85 1.45
N LYS A 746 6.89 -24.56 1.18
CA LYS A 746 8.21 -23.93 1.33
C LYS A 746 8.73 -24.01 2.76
N LEU A 747 7.85 -23.83 3.76
CA LEU A 747 8.20 -23.97 5.17
C LEU A 747 8.68 -25.40 5.48
N LEU A 748 8.01 -26.42 4.93
CA LEU A 748 8.42 -27.82 5.09
C LEU A 748 9.78 -28.10 4.41
N GLU A 749 10.00 -27.56 3.21
CA GLU A 749 11.25 -27.73 2.45
C GLU A 749 12.45 -27.09 3.17
N LEU A 750 12.32 -25.84 3.63
CA LEU A 750 13.38 -25.12 4.34
C LEU A 750 13.84 -25.83 5.62
N GLU A 751 12.91 -26.45 6.34
CA GLU A 751 13.25 -27.21 7.55
C GLU A 751 13.86 -28.58 7.22
N SER A 752 13.58 -29.14 6.03
CA SER A 752 14.25 -30.37 5.57
C SER A 752 15.69 -30.15 5.08
N GLU A 753 16.02 -28.96 4.59
CA GLU A 753 17.37 -28.60 4.12
C GLU A 753 18.29 -28.08 5.22
N GLY A 754 17.74 -27.45 6.27
CA GLY A 754 18.50 -26.83 7.37
C GLY A 754 19.24 -27.80 8.30
N ASP A 755 18.94 -29.10 8.25
CA ASP A 755 19.39 -30.09 9.24
C ASP A 755 20.32 -31.19 8.68
N GLN A 756 20.87 -31.03 7.47
CA GLN A 756 21.88 -31.99 6.96
C GLN A 756 23.22 -31.97 7.72
N SER A 757 23.39 -31.12 8.75
CA SER A 757 24.61 -31.09 9.58
C SER A 757 24.57 -31.90 10.87
N ASP A 758 23.43 -32.49 11.27
CA ASP A 758 23.39 -33.43 12.41
C ASP A 758 22.46 -34.61 12.12
N CYS A 759 23.06 -35.69 11.61
CA CYS A 759 22.37 -36.96 11.40
C CYS A 759 22.05 -37.66 12.74
N SER A 760 20.97 -37.25 13.42
CA SER A 760 20.30 -38.11 14.42
C SER A 760 18.80 -37.86 14.67
N ASP A 761 18.17 -36.79 14.16
CA ASP A 761 16.89 -36.31 14.71
C ASP A 761 15.73 -36.17 13.70
N ASP A 762 15.65 -37.01 12.66
CA ASP A 762 14.50 -37.04 11.72
C ASP A 762 13.13 -37.23 12.43
N GLU A 763 13.09 -37.87 13.60
CA GLU A 763 11.84 -38.05 14.38
C GLU A 763 11.37 -36.78 15.12
N ASN A 764 12.24 -35.80 15.37
CA ASN A 764 11.87 -34.56 16.08
C ASN A 764 11.27 -33.50 15.16
N ASN A 765 11.73 -33.41 13.90
CA ASN A 765 11.20 -32.45 12.93
C ASN A 765 9.75 -32.76 12.52
N LEU A 766 9.38 -34.04 12.39
CA LEU A 766 7.99 -34.45 12.14
C LEU A 766 7.03 -34.18 13.31
N LYS A 767 7.50 -33.98 14.55
CA LYS A 767 6.64 -33.63 15.69
C LYS A 767 6.20 -32.17 15.68
N LYS A 768 6.93 -31.28 14.99
CA LYS A 768 6.63 -29.85 14.91
C LYS A 768 5.38 -29.56 14.09
N PHE A 769 5.20 -30.28 12.99
CA PHE A 769 4.07 -30.15 12.06
C PHE A 769 2.91 -31.10 12.35
N GLN A 770 3.04 -32.00 13.34
CA GLN A 770 2.02 -32.99 13.71
C GLN A 770 0.68 -32.39 14.15
N ARG A 771 0.65 -31.09 14.45
CA ARG A 771 -0.51 -30.37 14.98
C ARG A 771 -1.16 -29.45 13.98
N ASP A 772 -0.60 -29.36 12.78
CA ASP A 772 -1.08 -28.45 11.76
C ASP A 772 -2.31 -29.05 11.09
N GLU A 773 -3.31 -28.20 10.89
CA GLU A 773 -4.62 -28.61 10.38
C GLU A 773 -4.88 -27.90 9.04
N LEU A 774 -5.30 -28.69 8.04
CA LEU A 774 -5.72 -28.18 6.74
C LEU A 774 -7.21 -27.87 6.78
N PHE A 775 -7.55 -26.62 6.45
CA PHE A 775 -8.92 -26.15 6.34
C PHE A 775 -9.31 -25.97 4.88
N LEU A 776 -10.52 -26.41 4.55
CA LEU A 776 -11.15 -26.25 3.26
C LEU A 776 -12.09 -25.04 3.31
N ILE A 777 -11.99 -24.13 2.34
CA ILE A 777 -12.89 -22.97 2.14
C ILE A 777 -13.98 -23.30 1.10
N ARG A 778 -13.59 -23.98 0.00
CA ARG A 778 -14.50 -24.32 -1.12
C ARG A 778 -14.24 -25.72 -1.64
N LYS A 779 -15.31 -26.49 -1.89
CA LYS A 779 -15.20 -27.87 -2.37
C LYS A 779 -14.67 -27.93 -3.81
N PRO A 780 -13.58 -28.68 -4.09
CA PRO A 780 -13.03 -28.78 -5.44
C PRO A 780 -14.00 -29.36 -6.49
N GLY A 781 -14.94 -30.21 -6.05
CA GLY A 781 -15.95 -30.80 -6.93
C GLY A 781 -16.87 -29.76 -7.56
N GLU A 782 -17.41 -28.85 -6.76
CA GLU A 782 -18.36 -27.82 -7.23
C GLU A 782 -17.73 -26.89 -8.27
N ILE A 783 -16.46 -26.55 -8.09
CA ILE A 783 -15.72 -25.67 -8.98
C ILE A 783 -15.37 -26.38 -10.29
N ARG A 784 -14.99 -27.66 -10.20
CA ARG A 784 -14.77 -28.50 -11.38
C ARG A 784 -16.06 -28.62 -12.22
N ASP A 785 -17.21 -28.71 -11.58
CA ASP A 785 -18.50 -28.79 -12.27
C ASP A 785 -18.82 -27.48 -12.99
N VAL A 786 -18.63 -26.32 -12.34
CA VAL A 786 -18.78 -25.00 -12.99
C VAL A 786 -17.85 -24.85 -14.18
N LEU A 787 -16.55 -25.17 -14.02
CA LEU A 787 -15.57 -25.08 -15.11
C LEU A 787 -15.95 -25.97 -16.31
N LYS A 788 -16.47 -27.16 -16.06
CA LYS A 788 -16.95 -28.08 -17.11
C LYS A 788 -18.20 -27.56 -17.80
N GLU A 789 -19.16 -27.04 -17.05
CA GLU A 789 -20.42 -26.52 -17.60
C GLU A 789 -20.16 -25.29 -18.49
N VAL A 790 -19.32 -24.37 -18.02
CA VAL A 790 -18.87 -23.21 -18.80
C VAL A 790 -18.15 -23.66 -20.07
N GLN A 791 -17.22 -24.61 -19.97
CA GLN A 791 -16.52 -25.15 -21.14
C GLN A 791 -17.51 -25.76 -22.15
N HIS A 792 -18.48 -26.54 -21.68
CA HIS A 792 -19.50 -27.13 -22.55
C HIS A 792 -20.35 -26.06 -23.26
N LYS A 793 -20.72 -25.00 -22.55
CA LYS A 793 -21.48 -23.87 -23.12
C LYS A 793 -20.66 -23.10 -24.16
N LEU A 794 -19.39 -22.82 -23.87
CA LEU A 794 -18.45 -22.17 -24.80
C LEU A 794 -18.20 -23.00 -26.07
N ASP A 795 -18.13 -24.34 -25.94
CA ASP A 795 -17.95 -25.25 -27.06
C ASP A 795 -19.24 -25.48 -27.86
N GLY A 796 -20.40 -25.41 -27.19
CA GLY A 796 -21.72 -25.55 -27.79
C GLY A 796 -22.08 -24.40 -28.74
N MET A 797 -21.56 -23.19 -28.50
CA MET A 797 -21.79 -22.02 -29.38
C MET A 797 -20.91 -22.01 -30.65
N LEU A 798 -19.86 -22.84 -30.69
CA LEU A 798 -19.00 -23.01 -31.87
C LEU A 798 -19.58 -24.02 -32.89
N ARG A 799 -20.60 -24.78 -32.48
CA ARG A 799 -21.37 -25.71 -33.33
C ARG A 799 -22.64 -25.05 -33.81
#